data_AF-A0A5A9E7V0-F1
#
_entry.id   AF-A0A5A9E7V0-F1
#
_cell.length_a   1.000
_cell.length_b   1.000
_cell.length_c   1.000
_cell.angle_alpha   90.00
_cell.angle_beta   90.00
_cell.angle_gamma   90.00
#
_symmetry.space_group_name_H-M   'P 1'
#
loop_
_entity.id
_entity.type
_entity.pdbx_description
1 polymer ?
#
loop_
_entity_poly.entity_id
_entity_poly.type
_entity_poly.pdbx_seq_one_letter_code
_entity_poly.pdbx_strand_id
1 'polypeptide(L)'
;MNKLISLTYLFGVVFLLVSALYFFASNWQMFSRLEKVALGGSLIVLFYGAAFLLDRFLKGAHFLSNWMLVSGVISFGLSVALLGQLYNSHADSYLLFLIWAIPAFLFSLYTRYGGFYVLTHILIHLAIYFHLFPSSPFAHWTLGHTWIAFGVGIVNTLLFLIIKKGYIHSKPLLYLSLISANLLLMVTAFDNEYSVFFTLFYVFILGVGGYRAFHRETSIFIILSIFGTGFIIIKMFELMAQYVSSLFFVGLLLAAFLLLVGSVFLVNYLRKHSSSLHWTKTIFVASVTTIASVFIIASVFGLLSLLMVDVSMVTLFVFATVFLVVPSTLTSWPSPVKYSLMMTGITIGMMASVFDEFSFIMFFVLAYVFYVEKRFAARFVFYVLFQLNSAIFLGQTMDLGTHALLVVMVILNIAVYLALNKKHVIQYGAFLIGFFAFFSLTAIDLSSTLHIIYTALFFLTTTGCVYFFKKQDRTFYWVSSLVFWFMLIVQLYYDLAWKLVHKSLLFAGLGLLFLMVAVYFDRKVGSDQQSYSMLAGKRLRILLIICLQAGWIGYQVYSNETLLQNGETIILELQPVDPRSLLQGDYVELNYTISQLEDTSIDDSGPITIVLRENAQGLHEYTGVYSFNGKWNAPYEKKPGDVLLNGKVRSSWDNSAHVTYGIEHFFIPEGTGLDVEGKVKAAVVKVSDKGDGILERLRD
;
A
#
# COMPACT_ATOMS: atom_id res chain seq x y z
N MET A 1 -15.30 -20.27 21.18
CA MET A 1 -14.31 -21.29 20.76
C MET A 1 -14.22 -21.37 19.23
N ASN A 2 -15.35 -21.50 18.53
CA ASN A 2 -15.42 -21.61 17.06
C ASN A 2 -14.76 -20.45 16.29
N LYS A 3 -14.92 -19.19 16.74
CA LYS A 3 -14.22 -18.02 16.16
C LYS A 3 -12.68 -18.12 16.23
N LEU A 4 -12.15 -18.81 17.25
CA LEU A 4 -10.70 -18.99 17.42
C LEU A 4 -10.21 -20.10 16.50
N ILE A 5 -10.97 -21.20 16.37
CA ILE A 5 -10.67 -22.32 15.46
C ILE A 5 -10.58 -21.82 14.01
N SER A 6 -11.54 -21.00 13.56
CA SER A 6 -11.47 -20.39 12.22
C SER A 6 -10.23 -19.51 12.03
N LEU A 7 -9.80 -18.82 13.08
CA LEU A 7 -8.61 -17.98 13.04
C LEU A 7 -7.33 -18.82 12.99
N THR A 8 -7.28 -19.94 13.71
CA THR A 8 -6.19 -20.91 13.65
C THR A 8 -6.08 -21.56 12.27
N TYR A 9 -7.22 -21.91 11.65
CA TYR A 9 -7.23 -22.36 10.25
C TYR A 9 -6.64 -21.31 9.33
N LEU A 10 -7.08 -20.04 9.44
CA LEU A 10 -6.55 -18.94 8.62
C LEU A 10 -5.04 -18.81 8.73
N PHE A 11 -4.48 -18.82 9.94
CA PHE A 11 -3.03 -18.76 10.14
C PHE A 11 -2.30 -19.94 9.50
N GLY A 12 -2.84 -21.16 9.63
CA GLY A 12 -2.31 -22.33 8.95
C GLY A 12 -2.26 -22.17 7.42
N VAL A 13 -3.35 -21.68 6.82
CA VAL A 13 -3.41 -21.43 5.36
C VAL A 13 -2.42 -20.36 4.93
N VAL A 14 -2.38 -19.23 5.63
CA VAL A 14 -1.47 -18.12 5.31
C VAL A 14 -0.03 -18.59 5.36
N PHE A 15 0.36 -19.35 6.39
CA PHE A 15 1.71 -19.87 6.49
C PHE A 15 2.08 -20.87 5.40
N LEU A 16 1.17 -21.76 5.00
CA LEU A 16 1.43 -22.65 3.86
C LEU A 16 1.61 -21.87 2.55
N LEU A 17 0.80 -20.81 2.34
CA LEU A 17 0.93 -19.95 1.17
C LEU A 17 2.26 -19.19 1.17
N VAL A 18 2.62 -18.57 2.29
CA VAL A 18 3.90 -17.86 2.45
C VAL A 18 5.09 -18.81 2.33
N SER A 19 4.98 -20.02 2.87
CA SER A 19 5.99 -21.08 2.73
C SER A 19 6.23 -21.41 1.26
N ALA A 20 5.17 -21.67 0.50
CA ALA A 20 5.28 -22.00 -0.91
C ALA A 20 5.92 -20.85 -1.72
N LEU A 21 5.51 -19.61 -1.42
CA LEU A 21 6.10 -18.40 -2.00
C LEU A 21 7.61 -18.30 -1.76
N TYR A 22 8.03 -18.44 -0.51
CA TYR A 22 9.44 -18.27 -0.14
C TYR A 22 10.29 -19.42 -0.66
N PHE A 23 9.74 -20.64 -0.71
CA PHE A 23 10.41 -21.79 -1.31
C PHE A 23 10.68 -21.55 -2.79
N PHE A 24 9.69 -21.07 -3.55
CA PHE A 24 9.90 -20.78 -4.97
C PHE A 24 10.86 -19.63 -5.21
N ALA A 25 10.72 -18.54 -4.46
CA ALA A 25 11.63 -17.40 -4.58
C ALA A 25 13.09 -17.81 -4.33
N SER A 26 13.35 -18.64 -3.32
CA SER A 26 14.72 -19.07 -2.98
C SER A 26 15.35 -20.10 -3.91
N ASN A 27 14.54 -20.94 -4.57
CA ASN A 27 15.04 -22.01 -5.43
C ASN A 27 14.89 -21.67 -6.93
N TRP A 28 14.46 -20.45 -7.25
CA TRP A 28 14.09 -20.04 -8.60
C TRP A 28 15.19 -20.32 -9.64
N GLN A 29 16.45 -20.12 -9.29
CA GLN A 29 17.57 -20.30 -10.22
C GLN A 29 17.89 -21.76 -10.54
N MET A 30 17.50 -22.72 -9.70
CA MET A 30 17.82 -24.14 -9.92
C MET A 30 16.86 -24.82 -10.89
N PHE A 31 15.71 -24.22 -11.17
CA PHE A 31 14.68 -24.82 -12.02
C PHE A 31 14.85 -24.41 -13.48
N SER A 32 14.75 -25.38 -14.37
CA SER A 32 14.58 -25.14 -15.80
C SER A 32 13.27 -24.39 -16.08
N ARG A 33 13.16 -23.83 -17.28
CA ARG A 33 11.99 -23.06 -17.71
C ARG A 33 10.68 -23.84 -17.55
N LEU A 34 10.64 -25.08 -18.03
CA LEU A 34 9.45 -25.93 -17.94
C LEU A 34 9.14 -26.36 -16.49
N GLU A 35 10.16 -26.58 -15.66
CA GLU A 35 9.96 -26.87 -14.24
C GLU A 35 9.32 -25.67 -13.52
N LYS A 36 9.77 -24.44 -13.80
CA LYS A 36 9.16 -23.21 -13.26
C LYS A 36 7.67 -23.11 -13.60
N VAL A 37 7.32 -23.38 -14.86
CA VAL A 37 5.91 -23.42 -15.31
C VAL A 37 5.13 -24.52 -14.58
N ALA A 38 5.68 -25.73 -14.51
CA ALA A 38 5.04 -26.87 -13.87
C ALA A 38 4.80 -26.61 -12.37
N LEU A 39 5.76 -25.97 -11.69
CA LEU A 39 5.65 -25.60 -10.28
C LEU A 39 4.52 -24.59 -10.06
N GLY A 40 4.43 -23.53 -10.86
CA GLY A 40 3.32 -22.57 -10.80
C GLY A 40 1.96 -23.24 -11.00
N GLY A 41 1.83 -24.08 -12.04
CA GLY A 41 0.64 -24.89 -12.29
C GLY A 41 0.30 -25.83 -11.13
N SER A 42 1.30 -26.49 -10.54
CA SER A 42 1.13 -27.41 -9.41
C SER A 42 0.59 -26.71 -8.17
N LEU A 43 1.01 -25.46 -7.90
CA LEU A 43 0.53 -24.66 -6.77
C LEU A 43 -0.97 -24.38 -6.90
N ILE A 44 -1.42 -24.02 -8.10
CA ILE A 44 -2.83 -23.78 -8.42
C ILE A 44 -3.64 -25.05 -8.21
N VAL A 45 -3.17 -26.17 -8.76
CA VAL A 45 -3.84 -27.49 -8.63
C VAL A 45 -3.88 -27.92 -7.17
N LEU A 46 -2.81 -27.70 -6.41
CA LEU A 46 -2.73 -28.04 -4.99
C LEU A 46 -3.78 -27.30 -4.19
N PHE A 47 -3.90 -25.98 -4.32
CA PHE A 47 -4.85 -25.19 -3.52
C PHE A 47 -6.30 -25.41 -3.95
N TYR A 48 -6.60 -25.40 -5.26
CA TYR A 48 -7.96 -25.70 -5.70
C TYR A 48 -8.35 -27.15 -5.41
N GLY A 49 -7.45 -28.11 -5.67
CA GLY A 49 -7.65 -29.52 -5.35
C GLY A 49 -7.91 -29.73 -3.87
N ALA A 50 -7.10 -29.12 -2.99
CA ALA A 50 -7.33 -29.11 -1.55
C ALA A 50 -8.70 -28.52 -1.21
N ALA A 51 -9.13 -27.43 -1.84
CA ALA A 51 -10.47 -26.86 -1.61
C ALA A 51 -11.60 -27.86 -1.88
N PHE A 52 -11.55 -28.58 -3.02
CA PHE A 52 -12.55 -29.60 -3.37
C PHE A 52 -12.49 -30.83 -2.47
N LEU A 53 -11.28 -31.30 -2.14
CA LEU A 53 -11.10 -32.46 -1.25
C LEU A 53 -11.60 -32.15 0.16
N LEU A 54 -11.25 -31.00 0.72
CA LEU A 54 -11.68 -30.59 2.05
C LEU A 54 -13.20 -30.37 2.11
N ASP A 55 -13.81 -29.81 1.06
CA ASP A 55 -15.27 -29.69 0.96
C ASP A 55 -15.98 -31.06 0.95
N ARG A 56 -15.35 -32.07 0.35
CA ARG A 56 -15.91 -33.44 0.27
C ARG A 56 -15.72 -34.22 1.57
N PHE A 57 -14.54 -34.17 2.16
CA PHE A 57 -14.14 -35.04 3.28
C PHE A 57 -14.34 -34.40 4.65
N LEU A 58 -14.27 -33.06 4.77
CA LEU A 58 -14.40 -32.34 6.04
C LEU A 58 -15.64 -31.44 6.02
N LYS A 59 -16.83 -32.03 6.18
CA LYS A 59 -18.12 -31.31 6.22
C LYS A 59 -18.21 -30.23 7.32
N GLY A 60 -17.36 -30.27 8.35
CA GLY A 60 -17.25 -29.22 9.38
C GLY A 60 -16.30 -28.06 9.03
N ALA A 61 -15.43 -28.23 8.03
CA ALA A 61 -14.33 -27.31 7.72
C ALA A 61 -14.55 -26.54 6.40
N HIS A 62 -15.79 -26.21 6.03
CA HIS A 62 -16.08 -25.42 4.84
C HIS A 62 -15.36 -24.05 4.83
N PHE A 63 -15.10 -23.48 6.01
CA PHE A 63 -14.26 -22.29 6.14
C PHE A 63 -12.85 -22.49 5.57
N LEU A 64 -12.20 -23.63 5.85
CA LEU A 64 -10.88 -23.96 5.35
C LEU A 64 -10.90 -24.15 3.83
N SER A 65 -11.89 -24.89 3.31
CA SER A 65 -12.10 -25.06 1.86
C SER A 65 -12.25 -23.70 1.14
N ASN A 66 -13.03 -22.79 1.71
CA ASN A 66 -13.24 -21.45 1.18
C ASN A 66 -11.93 -20.64 1.12
N TRP A 67 -11.07 -20.73 2.14
CA TRP A 67 -9.75 -20.06 2.12
C TRP A 67 -8.79 -20.71 1.13
N MET A 68 -8.86 -22.03 0.93
CA MET A 68 -8.10 -22.72 -0.12
C MET A 68 -8.49 -22.24 -1.52
N LEU A 69 -9.77 -21.92 -1.77
CA LEU A 69 -10.18 -21.29 -3.03
C LEU A 69 -9.55 -19.90 -3.21
N VAL A 70 -9.53 -19.08 -2.16
CA VAL A 70 -8.87 -17.77 -2.20
C VAL A 70 -7.37 -17.92 -2.44
N SER A 71 -6.71 -18.85 -1.75
CA SER A 71 -5.30 -19.20 -1.96
C SER A 71 -5.03 -19.70 -3.38
N GLY A 72 -5.96 -20.44 -4.00
CA GLY A 72 -5.87 -20.84 -5.41
C GLY A 72 -5.88 -19.65 -6.37
N VAL A 73 -6.74 -18.65 -6.14
CA VAL A 73 -6.74 -17.40 -6.94
C VAL A 73 -5.44 -16.62 -6.72
N ILE A 74 -4.92 -16.56 -5.49
CA ILE A 74 -3.64 -15.91 -5.22
C ILE A 74 -2.50 -16.64 -5.95
N SER A 75 -2.51 -17.96 -5.92
CA SER A 75 -1.55 -18.84 -6.61
C SER A 75 -1.58 -18.66 -8.12
N PHE A 76 -2.76 -18.43 -8.70
CA PHE A 76 -2.89 -18.07 -10.12
C PHE A 76 -2.20 -16.74 -10.43
N GLY A 77 -2.48 -15.69 -9.66
CA GLY A 77 -1.82 -14.39 -9.84
C GLY A 77 -0.30 -14.46 -9.76
N LEU A 78 0.20 -15.22 -8.77
CA LEU A 78 1.63 -15.50 -8.63
C LEU A 78 2.18 -16.24 -9.85
N SER A 79 1.46 -17.25 -10.36
CA SER A 79 1.88 -17.98 -11.56
C SER A 79 1.91 -17.08 -12.80
N VAL A 80 0.98 -16.14 -12.94
CA VAL A 80 0.99 -15.14 -14.03
C VAL A 80 2.21 -14.22 -13.90
N ALA A 81 2.54 -13.76 -12.69
CA ALA A 81 3.74 -12.94 -12.46
C ALA A 81 5.01 -13.71 -12.82
N LEU A 82 5.12 -14.96 -12.37
CA LEU A 82 6.25 -15.84 -12.66
C LEU A 82 6.39 -16.14 -14.16
N LEU A 83 5.28 -16.36 -14.87
CA LEU A 83 5.31 -16.55 -16.33
C LEU A 83 5.75 -15.30 -17.06
N GLY A 84 5.27 -14.13 -16.63
CA GLY A 84 5.72 -12.87 -17.18
C GLY A 84 7.24 -12.72 -17.02
N GLN A 85 7.75 -12.99 -15.82
CA GLN A 85 9.18 -12.93 -15.54
C GLN A 85 9.98 -13.93 -16.38
N LEU A 86 9.46 -15.15 -16.54
CA LEU A 86 10.12 -16.24 -17.25
C LEU A 86 10.31 -15.99 -18.75
N TYR A 87 9.36 -15.30 -19.38
CA TYR A 87 9.35 -15.03 -20.81
C TYR A 87 9.66 -13.57 -21.15
N ASN A 88 10.08 -12.77 -20.17
CA ASN A 88 10.27 -11.32 -20.30
C ASN A 88 9.04 -10.63 -20.92
N SER A 89 7.85 -11.19 -20.72
CA SER A 89 6.63 -10.71 -21.35
C SER A 89 5.98 -9.66 -20.46
N HIS A 90 6.46 -8.41 -20.47
CA HIS A 90 5.83 -7.24 -19.82
C HIS A 90 5.20 -7.55 -18.43
N ALA A 91 5.87 -8.38 -17.63
CA ALA A 91 5.34 -8.99 -16.40
C ALA A 91 5.03 -7.98 -15.31
N ASP A 92 5.75 -6.86 -15.37
CA ASP A 92 5.73 -5.77 -14.41
C ASP A 92 4.64 -4.75 -14.72
N SER A 93 3.78 -5.05 -15.70
CA SER A 93 2.74 -4.16 -16.19
C SER A 93 1.39 -4.37 -15.50
N TYR A 94 0.50 -3.41 -15.71
CA TYR A 94 -0.91 -3.49 -15.30
C TYR A 94 -1.65 -4.76 -15.76
N LEU A 95 -1.19 -5.41 -16.84
CA LEU A 95 -1.81 -6.62 -17.38
C LEU A 95 -1.79 -7.77 -16.39
N LEU A 96 -0.72 -7.92 -15.59
CA LEU A 96 -0.64 -8.93 -14.54
C LEU A 96 -1.84 -8.84 -13.60
N PHE A 97 -2.05 -7.64 -13.04
CA PHE A 97 -3.13 -7.40 -12.07
C PHE A 97 -4.51 -7.47 -12.73
N LEU A 98 -4.62 -7.07 -14.00
CA LEU A 98 -5.87 -7.16 -14.75
C LEU A 98 -6.26 -8.63 -15.03
N ILE A 99 -5.33 -9.45 -15.51
CA ILE A 99 -5.53 -10.88 -15.75
C ILE A 99 -5.89 -11.58 -14.43
N TRP A 100 -5.20 -11.22 -13.35
CA TRP A 100 -5.49 -11.75 -12.02
C TRP A 100 -6.86 -11.31 -11.48
N ALA A 101 -7.30 -10.09 -11.80
CA ALA A 101 -8.60 -9.58 -11.37
C ALA A 101 -9.78 -10.35 -11.97
N ILE A 102 -9.64 -10.91 -13.19
CA ILE A 102 -10.71 -11.64 -13.90
C ILE A 102 -11.24 -12.83 -13.07
N PRO A 103 -10.44 -13.84 -12.70
CA PRO A 103 -10.95 -14.95 -11.90
C PRO A 103 -11.42 -14.49 -10.52
N ALA A 104 -10.74 -13.53 -9.87
CA ALA A 104 -11.19 -12.97 -8.60
C ALA A 104 -12.60 -12.37 -8.71
N PHE A 105 -12.86 -11.61 -9.79
CA PHE A 105 -14.16 -10.99 -10.06
C PHE A 105 -15.23 -12.04 -10.34
N LEU A 106 -14.94 -13.03 -11.19
CA LEU A 106 -15.87 -14.13 -11.47
C LEU A 106 -16.21 -14.89 -10.18
N PHE A 107 -15.22 -15.23 -9.38
CA PHE A 107 -15.44 -15.83 -8.06
C PHE A 107 -16.28 -14.92 -7.16
N SER A 108 -16.06 -13.61 -7.16
CA SER A 108 -16.87 -12.67 -6.38
C SER A 108 -18.35 -12.67 -6.79
N LEU A 109 -18.65 -12.76 -8.08
CA LEU A 109 -20.02 -12.80 -8.61
C LEU A 109 -20.74 -14.09 -8.20
N TYR A 110 -20.07 -15.24 -8.34
CA TYR A 110 -20.70 -16.53 -8.10
C TYR A 110 -20.73 -16.93 -6.63
N THR A 111 -19.67 -16.68 -5.87
CA THR A 111 -19.59 -17.06 -4.46
C THR A 111 -20.22 -16.02 -3.54
N ARG A 112 -20.27 -14.74 -3.96
CA ARG A 112 -20.65 -13.59 -3.14
C ARG A 112 -19.85 -13.47 -1.84
N TYR A 113 -18.61 -13.96 -1.86
CA TYR A 113 -17.75 -13.94 -0.68
C TYR A 113 -17.00 -12.61 -0.54
N GLY A 114 -16.95 -12.10 0.70
CA GLY A 114 -16.25 -10.87 1.05
C GLY A 114 -14.78 -10.83 0.62
N GLY A 115 -14.08 -11.96 0.73
CA GLY A 115 -12.66 -12.05 0.35
C GLY A 115 -12.41 -11.78 -1.13
N PHE A 116 -13.24 -12.33 -2.02
CA PHE A 116 -13.09 -12.10 -3.46
C PHE A 116 -13.47 -10.67 -3.85
N TYR A 117 -14.48 -10.07 -3.21
CA TYR A 117 -14.79 -8.65 -3.42
C TYR A 117 -13.61 -7.74 -3.11
N VAL A 118 -12.96 -7.96 -1.95
CA VAL A 118 -11.79 -7.17 -1.54
C VAL A 118 -10.61 -7.41 -2.49
N LEU A 119 -10.33 -8.68 -2.82
CA LEU A 119 -9.25 -9.04 -3.74
C LEU A 119 -9.44 -8.40 -5.12
N THR A 120 -10.64 -8.49 -5.72
CA THR A 120 -10.94 -7.84 -6.99
C THR A 120 -10.75 -6.33 -6.94
N HIS A 121 -11.25 -5.67 -5.89
CA HIS A 121 -11.09 -4.22 -5.75
C HIS A 121 -9.61 -3.82 -5.69
N ILE A 122 -8.81 -4.52 -4.90
CA ILE A 122 -7.36 -4.27 -4.78
C ILE A 122 -6.68 -4.49 -6.14
N LEU A 123 -6.94 -5.61 -6.81
CA LEU A 123 -6.30 -5.94 -8.09
C LEU A 123 -6.66 -4.95 -9.19
N ILE A 124 -7.91 -4.51 -9.28
CA ILE A 124 -8.32 -3.48 -10.26
C ILE A 124 -7.59 -2.15 -9.99
N HIS A 125 -7.43 -1.75 -8.72
CA HIS A 125 -6.71 -0.52 -8.38
C HIS A 125 -5.22 -0.63 -8.66
N LEU A 126 -4.60 -1.78 -8.40
CA LEU A 126 -3.22 -2.05 -8.78
C LEU A 126 -3.05 -2.02 -10.30
N ALA A 127 -3.97 -2.63 -11.06
CA ALA A 127 -3.95 -2.57 -12.53
C ALA A 127 -4.02 -1.11 -13.02
N ILE A 128 -4.95 -0.31 -12.50
CA ILE A 128 -5.03 1.11 -12.88
C ILE A 128 -3.75 1.86 -12.50
N TYR A 129 -3.22 1.63 -11.29
CA TYR A 129 -2.00 2.29 -10.83
C TYR A 129 -0.80 1.98 -11.74
N PHE A 130 -0.54 0.71 -12.04
CA PHE A 130 0.57 0.32 -12.94
C PHE A 130 0.30 0.64 -14.41
N HIS A 131 -0.94 0.96 -14.79
CA HIS A 131 -1.25 1.44 -16.14
C HIS A 131 -0.85 2.92 -16.28
N LEU A 132 -1.15 3.69 -15.23
CA LEU A 132 -0.78 5.10 -15.11
C LEU A 132 0.73 5.28 -14.88
N PHE A 133 1.33 4.43 -14.05
CA PHE A 133 2.72 4.52 -13.61
C PHE A 133 3.49 3.23 -13.93
N PRO A 134 3.80 2.96 -15.21
CA PRO A 134 4.40 1.69 -15.63
C PRO A 134 5.88 1.52 -15.23
N SER A 135 6.63 2.60 -15.03
CA SER A 135 8.09 2.55 -14.84
C SER A 135 8.60 3.15 -13.53
N SER A 136 7.86 4.08 -12.92
CA SER A 136 8.27 4.70 -11.66
C SER A 136 7.04 5.02 -10.80
N PRO A 137 7.07 4.68 -9.49
CA PRO A 137 6.04 5.08 -8.53
C PRO A 137 5.82 6.60 -8.43
N PHE A 138 6.74 7.40 -8.96
CA PHE A 138 6.77 8.86 -8.90
C PHE A 138 6.93 9.53 -10.28
N ALA A 139 6.43 8.91 -11.35
CA ALA A 139 6.45 9.55 -12.67
C ALA A 139 5.64 10.86 -12.69
N HIS A 140 5.94 11.76 -13.62
CA HIS A 140 5.27 13.05 -13.74
C HIS A 140 3.75 12.88 -13.91
N TRP A 141 3.00 13.49 -12.99
CA TRP A 141 1.54 13.50 -13.04
C TRP A 141 1.05 14.43 -14.15
N THR A 142 0.27 13.91 -15.09
CA THR A 142 -0.29 14.71 -16.21
C THR A 142 -1.80 14.89 -16.08
N LEU A 143 -2.38 15.82 -16.85
CA LEU A 143 -3.83 16.05 -16.86
C LEU A 143 -4.64 14.79 -17.22
N GLY A 144 -4.12 13.91 -18.09
CA GLY A 144 -4.74 12.63 -18.40
C GLY A 144 -4.86 11.72 -17.17
N HIS A 145 -3.83 11.68 -16.32
CA HIS A 145 -3.85 10.96 -15.05
C HIS A 145 -4.94 11.49 -14.13
N THR A 146 -5.10 12.82 -14.05
CA THR A 146 -6.16 13.47 -13.26
C THR A 146 -7.55 13.02 -13.70
N TRP A 147 -7.85 13.01 -15.00
CA TRP A 147 -9.16 12.59 -15.51
C TRP A 147 -9.44 11.11 -15.27
N ILE A 148 -8.44 10.24 -15.40
CA ILE A 148 -8.58 8.82 -15.10
C ILE A 148 -8.84 8.62 -13.61
N ALA A 149 -8.04 9.23 -12.73
CA ALA A 149 -8.24 9.17 -11.29
C ALA A 149 -9.63 9.69 -10.88
N PHE A 150 -10.10 10.77 -11.50
CA PHE A 150 -11.43 11.32 -11.28
C PHE A 150 -12.53 10.34 -11.67
N GLY A 151 -12.45 9.74 -12.86
CA GLY A 151 -13.40 8.73 -13.33
C GLY A 151 -13.47 7.52 -12.41
N VAL A 152 -12.31 7.01 -11.97
CA VAL A 152 -12.24 5.88 -11.03
C VAL A 152 -12.78 6.27 -9.64
N GLY A 153 -12.53 7.50 -9.19
CA GLY A 153 -13.12 8.06 -7.97
C GLY A 153 -14.65 8.10 -8.01
N ILE A 154 -15.24 8.47 -9.15
CA ILE A 154 -16.70 8.43 -9.36
C ILE A 154 -17.21 6.98 -9.33
N VAL A 155 -16.56 6.06 -10.04
CA VAL A 155 -16.93 4.64 -10.05
C VAL A 155 -16.92 4.06 -8.63
N ASN A 156 -15.91 4.37 -7.83
CA ASN A 156 -15.82 3.95 -6.44
C ASN A 156 -16.92 4.57 -5.57
N THR A 157 -17.27 5.83 -5.82
CA THR A 157 -18.39 6.50 -5.13
C THR A 157 -19.72 5.80 -5.45
N LEU A 158 -19.95 5.44 -6.73
CA LEU A 158 -21.14 4.69 -7.15
C LEU A 158 -21.16 3.30 -6.54
N LEU A 159 -20.02 2.58 -6.54
CA LEU A 159 -19.89 1.28 -5.90
C LEU A 159 -20.22 1.35 -4.41
N PHE A 160 -19.71 2.36 -3.70
CA PHE A 160 -20.05 2.63 -2.31
C PHE A 160 -21.56 2.81 -2.10
N LEU A 161 -22.23 3.60 -2.96
CA LEU A 161 -23.68 3.82 -2.89
C LEU A 161 -24.49 2.54 -3.19
N ILE A 162 -24.04 1.71 -4.14
CA ILE A 162 -24.67 0.43 -4.49
C ILE A 162 -24.60 -0.54 -3.30
N ILE A 163 -23.43 -0.66 -2.66
CA ILE A 163 -23.24 -1.50 -1.47
C ILE A 163 -24.10 -0.96 -0.33
N LYS A 164 -24.10 0.36 -0.12
CA LYS A 164 -24.91 1.02 0.92
C LYS A 164 -26.41 0.80 0.74
N LYS A 165 -26.89 0.74 -0.50
CA LYS A 165 -28.31 0.46 -0.83
C LYS A 165 -28.70 -1.01 -0.65
N GLY A 166 -27.73 -1.90 -0.40
CA GLY A 166 -27.96 -3.31 -0.07
C GLY A 166 -27.92 -4.26 -1.28
N TYR A 167 -27.50 -3.81 -2.47
CA TYR A 167 -27.37 -4.71 -3.62
C TYR A 167 -26.20 -5.70 -3.45
N ILE A 168 -25.13 -5.27 -2.76
CA ILE A 168 -23.95 -6.09 -2.45
C ILE A 168 -23.76 -6.05 -0.93
N HIS A 169 -23.58 -7.22 -0.31
CA HIS A 169 -23.44 -7.36 1.14
C HIS A 169 -21.98 -7.60 1.51
N SER A 170 -21.19 -6.54 1.69
CA SER A 170 -19.80 -6.65 2.15
C SER A 170 -19.36 -5.39 2.90
N LYS A 171 -19.20 -5.49 4.23
CA LYS A 171 -18.69 -4.39 5.06
C LYS A 171 -17.25 -3.98 4.68
N PRO A 172 -16.30 -4.91 4.43
CA PRO A 172 -14.96 -4.54 4.00
C PRO A 172 -14.98 -3.74 2.68
N LEU A 173 -15.74 -4.19 1.68
CA LEU A 173 -15.85 -3.49 0.40
C LEU A 173 -16.52 -2.12 0.54
N LEU A 174 -17.50 -1.97 1.44
CA LEU A 174 -18.13 -0.68 1.74
C LEU A 174 -17.09 0.37 2.17
N TYR A 175 -16.21 0.02 3.12
CA TYR A 175 -15.19 0.94 3.61
C TYR A 175 -14.07 1.13 2.59
N LEU A 176 -13.65 0.06 1.91
CA LEU A 176 -12.60 0.11 0.90
C LEU A 176 -12.98 1.03 -0.28
N SER A 177 -14.20 0.91 -0.79
CA SER A 177 -14.73 1.76 -1.87
C SER A 177 -14.86 3.22 -1.44
N LEU A 178 -15.28 3.48 -0.20
CA LEU A 178 -15.33 4.84 0.35
C LEU A 178 -13.92 5.45 0.47
N ILE A 179 -12.96 4.70 1.01
CA ILE A 179 -11.58 5.17 1.21
C ILE A 179 -10.93 5.43 -0.15
N SER A 180 -11.03 4.49 -1.10
CA SER A 180 -10.43 4.66 -2.43
C SER A 180 -11.10 5.77 -3.23
N ALA A 181 -12.43 5.97 -3.10
CA ALA A 181 -13.13 7.10 -3.71
C ALA A 181 -12.60 8.44 -3.21
N ASN A 182 -12.50 8.62 -1.88
CA ASN A 182 -12.04 9.88 -1.31
C ASN A 182 -10.55 10.12 -1.61
N LEU A 183 -9.70 9.09 -1.56
CA LEU A 183 -8.30 9.22 -1.92
C LEU A 183 -8.13 9.73 -3.36
N LEU A 184 -8.80 9.09 -4.32
CA LEU A 184 -8.70 9.45 -5.74
C LEU A 184 -9.28 10.83 -6.03
N LEU A 185 -10.49 11.13 -5.54
CA LEU A 185 -11.10 12.46 -5.74
C LEU A 185 -10.30 13.57 -5.08
N MET A 186 -9.72 13.31 -3.90
CA MET A 186 -8.84 14.26 -3.22
C MET A 186 -7.61 14.58 -4.06
N VAL A 187 -6.90 13.57 -4.58
CA VAL A 187 -5.70 13.77 -5.40
C VAL A 187 -5.99 14.61 -6.65
N THR A 188 -7.17 14.46 -7.26
CA THR A 188 -7.52 15.23 -8.48
C THR A 188 -7.67 16.73 -8.26
N ALA A 189 -7.79 17.18 -7.01
CA ALA A 189 -8.06 18.57 -6.66
C ALA A 189 -6.80 19.46 -6.55
N PHE A 190 -5.62 18.92 -6.85
CA PHE A 190 -4.33 19.59 -6.68
C PHE A 190 -3.57 19.71 -8.00
N ASP A 191 -2.80 20.79 -8.13
CA ASP A 191 -1.70 20.95 -9.10
C ASP A 191 -2.10 20.65 -10.56
N ASN A 192 -3.21 21.24 -11.01
CA ASN A 192 -3.68 21.16 -12.40
C ASN A 192 -4.53 22.37 -12.81
N GLU A 193 -4.66 22.59 -14.12
CA GLU A 193 -5.42 23.71 -14.72
C GLU A 193 -6.90 23.73 -14.32
N TYR A 194 -7.48 22.56 -14.02
CA TYR A 194 -8.87 22.40 -13.62
C TYR A 194 -9.04 22.18 -12.11
N SER A 195 -8.01 22.51 -11.31
CA SER A 195 -7.99 22.22 -9.87
C SER A 195 -9.17 22.84 -9.13
N VAL A 196 -9.67 24.00 -9.59
CA VAL A 196 -10.87 24.66 -9.04
C VAL A 196 -12.13 23.79 -9.25
N PHE A 197 -12.32 23.24 -10.45
CA PHE A 197 -13.45 22.36 -10.75
C PHE A 197 -13.42 21.12 -9.85
N PHE A 198 -12.28 20.42 -9.79
CA PHE A 198 -12.13 19.22 -8.97
C PHE A 198 -12.27 19.53 -7.47
N THR A 199 -11.75 20.67 -7.01
CA THR A 199 -11.92 21.16 -5.63
C THR A 199 -13.40 21.35 -5.30
N LEU A 200 -14.14 22.09 -6.13
CA LEU A 200 -15.57 22.35 -5.89
C LEU A 200 -16.38 21.05 -5.92
N PHE A 201 -16.07 20.16 -6.86
CA PHE A 201 -16.71 18.85 -6.94
C PHE A 201 -16.46 18.03 -5.66
N TYR A 202 -15.21 17.94 -5.22
CA TYR A 202 -14.87 17.13 -4.05
C TYR A 202 -15.44 17.71 -2.75
N VAL A 203 -15.43 19.04 -2.60
CA VAL A 203 -16.10 19.74 -1.49
C VAL A 203 -17.60 19.46 -1.47
N PHE A 204 -18.25 19.44 -2.65
CA PHE A 204 -19.66 19.08 -2.76
C PHE A 204 -19.92 17.63 -2.30
N ILE A 205 -19.10 16.68 -2.75
CA ILE A 205 -19.20 15.26 -2.35
C ILE A 205 -19.00 15.11 -0.84
N LEU A 206 -17.98 15.74 -0.26
CA LEU A 206 -17.74 15.75 1.19
C LEU A 206 -18.89 16.40 1.96
N GLY A 207 -19.45 17.50 1.46
CA GLY A 207 -20.57 18.20 2.08
C GLY A 207 -21.84 17.35 2.12
N VAL A 208 -22.24 16.78 0.98
CA VAL A 208 -23.43 15.92 0.87
C VAL A 208 -23.25 14.62 1.68
N GLY A 209 -22.08 13.99 1.55
CA GLY A 209 -21.75 12.76 2.28
C GLY A 209 -21.70 12.99 3.78
N GLY A 210 -21.04 14.07 4.20
CA GLY A 210 -20.91 14.51 5.59
C GLY A 210 -22.28 14.77 6.21
N TYR A 211 -23.11 15.60 5.56
CA TYR A 211 -24.48 15.91 6.02
C TYR A 211 -25.34 14.64 6.21
N ARG A 212 -25.30 13.72 5.25
CA ARG A 212 -26.06 12.45 5.34
C ARG A 212 -25.54 11.53 6.44
N ALA A 213 -24.22 11.44 6.62
CA ALA A 213 -23.61 10.56 7.60
C ALA A 213 -23.68 11.12 9.03
N PHE A 214 -23.77 12.45 9.17
CA PHE A 214 -23.64 13.19 10.43
C PHE A 214 -24.54 12.68 11.56
N HIS A 215 -25.78 12.30 11.24
CA HIS A 215 -26.76 11.82 12.23
C HIS A 215 -27.02 10.32 12.19
N ARG A 216 -26.53 9.60 11.18
CA ARG A 216 -26.91 8.20 10.92
C ARG A 216 -25.79 7.21 11.17
N GLU A 217 -24.56 7.54 10.75
CA GLU A 217 -23.50 6.55 10.59
C GLU A 217 -22.13 7.12 11.00
N THR A 218 -21.77 6.95 12.28
CA THR A 218 -20.54 7.51 12.85
C THR A 218 -19.27 7.05 12.11
N SER A 219 -19.16 5.79 11.72
CA SER A 219 -17.95 5.28 11.03
C SER A 219 -17.71 5.93 9.67
N ILE A 220 -18.76 6.20 8.91
CA ILE A 220 -18.65 6.87 7.61
C ILE A 220 -18.29 8.34 7.82
N PHE A 221 -18.93 8.97 8.81
CA PHE A 221 -18.62 10.35 9.17
C PHE A 221 -17.15 10.53 9.60
N ILE A 222 -16.58 9.57 10.35
CA ILE A 222 -15.15 9.55 10.69
C ILE A 222 -14.28 9.61 9.44
N ILE A 223 -14.51 8.71 8.49
CA ILE A 223 -13.70 8.61 7.27
C ILE A 223 -13.78 9.92 6.49
N LEU A 224 -15.00 10.43 6.26
CA LEU A 224 -15.21 11.69 5.54
C LEU A 224 -14.58 12.89 6.26
N SER A 225 -14.61 12.92 7.61
CA SER A 225 -13.98 13.98 8.39
C SER A 225 -12.45 13.92 8.32
N ILE A 226 -11.84 12.73 8.35
CA ILE A 226 -10.39 12.57 8.18
C ILE A 226 -9.95 13.07 6.80
N PHE A 227 -10.63 12.61 5.73
CA PHE A 227 -10.33 13.05 4.37
C PHE A 227 -10.60 14.55 4.15
N GLY A 228 -11.70 15.08 4.69
CA GLY A 228 -12.00 16.50 4.62
C GLY A 228 -10.98 17.38 5.35
N THR A 229 -10.54 16.95 6.54
CA THR A 229 -9.47 17.64 7.28
C THR A 229 -8.15 17.61 6.52
N GLY A 230 -7.74 16.44 6.02
CA GLY A 230 -6.52 16.31 5.22
C GLY A 230 -6.56 17.16 3.95
N PHE A 231 -7.68 17.13 3.24
CA PHE A 231 -7.89 17.92 2.02
C PHE A 231 -7.75 19.43 2.28
N ILE A 232 -8.42 19.97 3.30
CA ILE A 232 -8.34 21.40 3.62
C ILE A 232 -6.90 21.81 3.97
N ILE A 233 -6.18 20.98 4.72
CA ILE A 233 -4.79 21.26 5.10
C ILE A 233 -3.89 21.27 3.87
N ILE A 234 -3.96 20.24 3.01
CA ILE A 234 -3.14 20.16 1.80
C ILE A 234 -3.50 21.31 0.84
N LYS A 235 -4.79 21.62 0.68
CA LYS A 235 -5.24 22.73 -0.17
C LYS A 235 -4.75 24.09 0.35
N MET A 236 -4.67 24.24 1.67
CA MET A 236 -4.07 25.44 2.27
C MET A 236 -2.59 25.57 1.89
N PHE A 237 -1.81 24.50 1.96
CA PHE A 237 -0.40 24.54 1.56
C PHE A 237 -0.19 24.81 0.08
N GLU A 238 -1.03 24.25 -0.80
CA GLU A 238 -1.01 24.57 -2.24
C GLU A 238 -1.30 26.06 -2.49
N LEU A 239 -2.37 26.60 -1.88
CA LEU A 239 -2.71 28.01 -2.01
C LEU A 239 -1.64 28.91 -1.39
N MET A 240 -1.04 28.48 -0.27
CA MET A 240 0.08 29.19 0.34
C MET A 240 1.24 29.27 -0.63
N ALA A 241 1.64 28.17 -1.27
CA ALA A 241 2.73 28.14 -2.24
C ALA A 241 2.49 29.08 -3.44
N GLN A 242 1.24 29.25 -3.87
CA GLN A 242 0.89 30.10 -5.02
C GLN A 242 0.69 31.58 -4.67
N TYR A 243 0.18 31.89 -3.47
CA TYR A 243 -0.29 33.23 -3.10
C TYR A 243 0.39 33.81 -1.85
N VAL A 244 1.63 33.39 -1.55
CA VAL A 244 2.42 33.87 -0.41
C VAL A 244 2.39 35.41 -0.34
N SER A 245 1.71 35.95 0.68
CA SER A 245 1.63 37.39 0.92
C SER A 245 1.14 37.67 2.34
N SER A 246 1.41 38.87 2.86
CA SER A 246 0.91 39.26 4.18
C SER A 246 -0.62 39.21 4.24
N LEU A 247 -1.29 39.60 3.14
CA LEU A 247 -2.75 39.53 3.04
C LEU A 247 -3.25 38.08 3.08
N PHE A 248 -2.57 37.15 2.42
CA PHE A 248 -2.90 35.73 2.48
C PHE A 248 -2.83 35.20 3.92
N PHE A 249 -1.74 35.47 4.65
CA PHE A 249 -1.58 34.99 6.02
C PHE A 249 -2.55 35.65 7.01
N VAL A 250 -2.87 36.94 6.85
CA VAL A 250 -3.94 37.61 7.62
C VAL A 250 -5.31 36.99 7.30
N GLY A 251 -5.60 36.72 6.02
CA GLY A 251 -6.81 36.03 5.59
C GLY A 251 -6.92 34.62 6.17
N LEU A 252 -5.81 33.89 6.23
CA LEU A 252 -5.73 32.57 6.84
C LEU A 252 -5.98 32.60 8.35
N LEU A 253 -5.50 33.65 9.04
CA LEU A 253 -5.75 33.86 10.47
C LEU A 253 -7.23 34.16 10.72
N LEU A 254 -7.84 35.00 9.87
CA LEU A 254 -9.27 35.29 9.90
C LEU A 254 -10.09 34.03 9.62
N ALA A 255 -9.68 33.20 8.66
CA ALA A 255 -10.32 31.92 8.38
C ALA A 255 -10.26 30.98 9.59
N ALA A 256 -9.12 30.88 10.27
CA ALA A 256 -8.99 30.11 11.51
C ALA A 256 -9.95 30.63 12.60
N PHE A 257 -10.03 31.95 12.76
CA PHE A 257 -10.96 32.59 13.71
C PHE A 257 -12.42 32.27 13.37
N LEU A 258 -12.84 32.44 12.11
CA LEU A 258 -14.20 32.13 11.66
C LEU A 258 -14.54 30.64 11.84
N LEU A 259 -13.61 29.74 11.53
CA LEU A 259 -13.77 28.30 11.76
C LEU A 259 -14.00 28.00 13.25
N LEU A 260 -13.22 28.62 14.14
CA LEU A 260 -13.39 28.48 15.58
C LEU A 260 -14.73 29.00 16.06
N VAL A 261 -15.12 30.23 15.68
CA VAL A 261 -16.40 30.82 16.05
C VAL A 261 -17.58 29.97 15.56
N GLY A 262 -17.56 29.58 14.28
CA GLY A 262 -18.59 28.74 13.67
C GLY A 262 -18.70 27.37 14.35
N SER A 263 -17.56 26.76 14.71
CA SER A 263 -17.57 25.47 15.43
C SER A 263 -18.16 25.57 16.83
N VAL A 264 -17.93 26.68 17.54
CA VAL A 264 -18.53 26.93 18.87
C VAL A 264 -20.04 27.07 18.75
N PHE A 265 -20.51 27.83 17.77
CA PHE A 265 -21.94 27.97 17.48
C PHE A 265 -22.57 26.60 17.17
N LEU A 266 -21.96 25.82 16.29
CA LEU A 266 -22.47 24.49 15.92
C LEU A 266 -22.48 23.53 17.11
N VAL A 267 -21.40 23.48 17.89
CA VAL A 267 -21.28 22.65 19.11
C VAL A 267 -22.36 22.97 20.13
N ASN A 268 -22.71 24.26 20.27
CA ASN A 268 -23.77 24.74 21.15
C ASN A 268 -25.16 24.44 20.61
N TYR A 269 -25.37 24.61 19.31
CA TYR A 269 -26.62 24.24 18.63
C TYR A 269 -26.92 22.74 18.80
N LEU A 270 -25.93 21.88 18.54
CA LEU A 270 -26.04 20.43 18.69
C LEU A 270 -26.26 20.00 20.14
N ARG A 271 -25.72 20.74 21.12
CA ARG A 271 -25.98 20.47 22.54
C ARG A 271 -27.45 20.65 22.92
N LYS A 272 -28.15 21.56 22.24
CA LYS A 272 -29.57 21.86 22.52
C LYS A 272 -30.54 20.88 21.84
N HIS A 273 -30.16 20.27 20.71
CA HIS A 273 -31.08 19.54 19.84
C HIS A 273 -30.82 18.02 19.69
N SER A 274 -29.80 17.44 20.33
CA SER A 274 -29.52 16.01 20.15
C SER A 274 -28.88 15.35 21.39
N SER A 275 -29.47 14.24 21.86
CA SER A 275 -29.01 13.47 23.02
C SER A 275 -28.12 12.26 22.68
N SER A 276 -27.93 11.88 21.41
CA SER A 276 -27.37 10.57 21.02
C SER A 276 -26.06 10.56 20.21
N LEU A 277 -25.40 11.71 20.00
CA LEU A 277 -24.29 11.83 19.03
C LEU A 277 -22.95 12.32 19.62
N HIS A 278 -22.53 11.74 20.76
CA HIS A 278 -21.28 12.14 21.43
C HIS A 278 -20.05 12.05 20.51
N TRP A 279 -19.90 10.96 19.76
CA TRP A 279 -18.72 10.72 18.92
C TRP A 279 -18.63 11.63 17.71
N THR A 280 -19.71 11.84 16.95
CA THR A 280 -19.67 12.71 15.76
C THR A 280 -19.34 14.16 16.14
N LYS A 281 -19.87 14.62 17.28
CA LYS A 281 -19.48 15.90 17.88
C LYS A 281 -17.99 15.96 18.22
N THR A 282 -17.46 14.91 18.86
CA THR A 282 -16.03 14.82 19.18
C THR A 282 -15.16 14.89 17.93
N ILE A 283 -15.50 14.12 16.89
CA ILE A 283 -14.75 14.05 15.64
C ILE A 283 -14.79 15.38 14.91
N PHE A 284 -15.98 16.00 14.82
CA PHE A 284 -16.12 17.32 14.21
C PHE A 284 -15.26 18.37 14.92
N VAL A 285 -15.30 18.40 16.26
CA VAL A 285 -14.46 19.30 17.05
C VAL A 285 -12.98 19.03 16.79
N ALA A 286 -12.56 17.76 16.79
CA ALA A 286 -11.17 17.40 16.51
C ALA A 286 -10.73 17.89 15.11
N SER A 287 -11.52 17.63 14.07
CA SER A 287 -11.26 18.08 12.69
C SER A 287 -11.12 19.60 12.58
N VAL A 288 -12.08 20.36 13.09
CA VAL A 288 -12.00 21.84 13.05
C VAL A 288 -10.82 22.33 13.88
N THR A 289 -10.58 21.71 15.04
CA THR A 289 -9.49 22.07 15.91
C THR A 289 -8.14 21.93 15.21
N THR A 290 -7.90 20.79 14.55
CA THR A 290 -6.68 20.53 13.79
C THR A 290 -6.50 21.52 12.64
N ILE A 291 -7.55 21.78 11.85
CA ILE A 291 -7.49 22.75 10.74
C ILE A 291 -7.14 24.15 11.28
N ALA A 292 -7.87 24.62 12.30
CA ALA A 292 -7.64 25.94 12.87
C ALA A 292 -6.24 26.09 13.47
N SER A 293 -5.73 25.06 14.15
CA SER A 293 -4.37 25.09 14.70
C SER A 293 -3.30 25.19 13.62
N VAL A 294 -3.43 24.41 12.54
CA VAL A 294 -2.50 24.46 11.40
C VAL A 294 -2.55 25.83 10.73
N PHE A 295 -3.75 26.41 10.57
CA PHE A 295 -3.92 27.74 9.99
C PHE A 295 -3.29 28.82 10.87
N ILE A 296 -3.51 28.79 12.18
CA ILE A 296 -2.89 29.74 13.12
C ILE A 296 -1.36 29.66 13.04
N ILE A 297 -0.80 28.46 13.05
CA ILE A 297 0.65 28.26 12.95
C ILE A 297 1.17 28.83 11.63
N ALA A 298 0.61 28.40 10.50
CA ALA A 298 1.05 28.86 9.18
C ALA A 298 0.91 30.37 9.02
N SER A 299 -0.18 30.98 9.50
CA SER A 299 -0.37 32.43 9.51
C SER A 299 0.69 33.17 10.33
N VAL A 300 0.93 32.74 11.57
CA VAL A 300 1.86 33.43 12.47
C VAL A 300 3.29 33.31 11.94
N PHE A 301 3.75 32.10 11.62
CA PHE A 301 5.10 31.91 11.07
C PHE A 301 5.27 32.56 9.70
N GLY A 302 4.25 32.50 8.84
CA GLY A 302 4.26 33.17 7.53
C GLY A 302 4.38 34.68 7.66
N LEU A 303 3.64 35.32 8.57
CA LEU A 303 3.75 36.76 8.82
C LEU A 303 5.11 37.14 9.41
N LEU A 304 5.60 36.39 10.39
CA LEU A 304 6.92 36.64 10.99
C LEU A 304 8.03 36.52 9.94
N SER A 305 7.96 35.50 9.09
CA SER A 305 8.90 35.29 7.99
C SER A 305 8.86 36.44 6.97
N LEU A 306 7.67 36.91 6.56
CA LEU A 306 7.55 38.04 5.64
C LEU A 306 8.01 39.37 6.25
N LEU A 307 7.86 39.53 7.56
CA LEU A 307 8.33 40.71 8.29
C LEU A 307 9.83 40.62 8.63
N MET A 308 10.52 39.55 8.22
CA MET A 308 11.93 39.28 8.55
C MET A 308 12.19 39.38 10.07
N VAL A 309 11.22 38.95 10.88
CA VAL A 309 11.34 38.93 12.33
C VAL A 309 11.98 37.61 12.75
N ASP A 310 13.22 37.69 13.20
CA ASP A 310 13.90 36.55 13.79
C ASP A 310 13.31 36.26 15.18
N VAL A 311 12.70 35.09 15.32
CA VAL A 311 12.14 34.63 16.60
C VAL A 311 13.06 33.58 17.19
N SER A 312 13.58 33.84 18.39
CA SER A 312 14.42 32.89 19.10
C SER A 312 13.63 31.64 19.50
N MET A 313 14.30 30.48 19.53
CA MET A 313 13.68 29.21 19.95
C MET A 313 13.11 29.28 21.38
N VAL A 314 13.78 30.02 22.28
CA VAL A 314 13.29 30.29 23.64
C VAL A 314 11.93 30.99 23.59
N THR A 315 11.76 31.98 22.72
CA THR A 315 10.49 32.71 22.57
C THR A 315 9.38 31.79 22.07
N LEU A 316 9.66 30.98 21.04
CA LEU A 316 8.71 29.97 20.53
C LEU A 316 8.32 28.96 21.61
N PHE A 317 9.28 28.51 22.41
CA PHE A 317 9.05 27.57 23.50
C PHE A 317 8.18 28.18 24.61
N VAL A 318 8.42 29.43 24.99
CA VAL A 318 7.58 30.16 25.95
C VAL A 318 6.16 30.31 25.41
N PHE A 319 5.99 30.72 24.15
CA PHE A 319 4.68 30.78 23.50
C PHE A 319 3.98 29.41 23.50
N ALA A 320 4.69 28.35 23.13
CA ALA A 320 4.18 26.98 23.14
C ALA A 320 3.66 26.58 24.53
N THR A 321 4.45 26.87 25.57
CA THR A 321 4.11 26.59 26.96
C THR A 321 2.87 27.35 27.41
N VAL A 322 2.76 28.65 27.09
CA VAL A 322 1.59 29.46 27.40
C VAL A 322 0.33 28.91 26.72
N PHE A 323 0.43 28.60 25.43
CA PHE A 323 -0.68 28.06 24.63
C PHE A 323 -1.11 26.66 25.07
N LEU A 324 -0.23 25.92 25.74
CA LEU A 324 -0.53 24.64 26.35
C LEU A 324 -1.16 24.77 27.74
N VAL A 325 -0.47 25.48 28.64
CA VAL A 325 -0.82 25.52 30.06
C VAL A 325 -2.06 26.35 30.31
N VAL A 326 -2.17 27.56 29.76
CA VAL A 326 -3.28 28.48 30.03
C VAL A 326 -4.64 27.89 29.61
N PRO A 327 -4.81 27.36 28.39
CA PRO A 327 -6.09 26.76 28.01
C PRO A 327 -6.35 25.42 28.73
N SER A 328 -5.30 24.70 29.17
CA SER A 328 -5.48 23.46 29.94
C SER A 328 -6.14 23.73 31.29
N THR A 329 -5.76 24.81 31.98
CA THR A 329 -6.21 25.16 33.33
C THR A 329 -7.54 25.91 33.34
N LEU A 330 -7.80 26.76 32.34
CA LEU A 330 -9.04 27.50 32.23
C LEU A 330 -10.19 26.61 31.72
N THR A 331 -11.09 26.22 32.63
CA THR A 331 -12.22 25.33 32.30
C THR A 331 -13.40 26.03 31.60
N SER A 332 -13.41 27.36 31.55
CA SER A 332 -14.53 28.16 31.04
C SER A 332 -14.58 28.30 29.52
N TRP A 333 -13.49 27.95 28.81
CA TRP A 333 -13.42 28.16 27.37
C TRP A 333 -14.17 27.11 26.55
N PRO A 334 -14.79 27.50 25.42
CA PRO A 334 -15.39 26.55 24.48
C PRO A 334 -14.37 25.52 23.99
N SER A 335 -14.81 24.25 23.89
CA SER A 335 -13.93 23.13 23.53
C SER A 335 -13.10 23.34 22.26
N PRO A 336 -13.67 23.82 21.14
CA PRO A 336 -12.90 24.01 19.91
C PRO A 336 -11.76 25.02 20.09
N VAL A 337 -12.02 26.15 20.75
CA VAL A 337 -11.03 27.21 21.01
C VAL A 337 -9.92 26.70 21.93
N LYS A 338 -10.31 26.10 23.06
CA LYS A 338 -9.37 25.53 24.02
C LYS A 338 -8.42 24.54 23.35
N TYR A 339 -8.96 23.56 22.62
CA TYR A 339 -8.13 22.52 22.01
C TYR A 339 -7.32 23.01 20.81
N SER A 340 -7.77 24.02 20.08
CA SER A 340 -6.96 24.61 19.02
C SER A 340 -5.75 25.33 19.55
N LEU A 341 -5.90 26.10 20.63
CA LEU A 341 -4.76 26.77 21.25
C LEU A 341 -3.79 25.74 21.85
N MET A 342 -4.30 24.71 22.54
CA MET A 342 -3.44 23.64 23.04
C MET A 342 -2.71 22.91 21.89
N MET A 343 -3.41 22.53 20.82
CA MET A 343 -2.79 21.84 19.69
C MET A 343 -1.75 22.72 18.98
N THR A 344 -2.01 24.03 18.86
CA THR A 344 -1.01 25.00 18.39
C THR A 344 0.22 25.02 19.29
N GLY A 345 0.02 25.09 20.61
CA GLY A 345 1.12 25.03 21.58
C GLY A 345 1.91 23.72 21.51
N ILE A 346 1.25 22.57 21.33
CA ILE A 346 1.95 21.29 21.17
C ILE A 346 2.78 21.28 19.90
N THR A 347 2.23 21.67 18.75
CA THR A 347 2.97 21.62 17.49
C THR A 347 4.22 22.49 17.55
N ILE A 348 4.10 23.72 18.07
CA ILE A 348 5.26 24.62 18.25
C ILE A 348 6.24 24.04 19.28
N GLY A 349 5.75 23.55 20.42
CA GLY A 349 6.59 22.97 21.46
C GLY A 349 7.30 21.70 21.03
N MET A 350 6.69 20.89 20.16
CA MET A 350 7.31 19.71 19.55
C MET A 350 8.44 20.08 18.61
N MET A 351 8.28 21.13 17.80
CA MET A 351 9.37 21.66 16.97
C MET A 351 10.53 22.16 17.84
N ALA A 352 10.24 22.84 18.94
CA ALA A 352 11.26 23.28 19.89
C ALA A 352 11.93 22.11 20.62
N SER A 353 11.19 21.03 20.92
CA SER A 353 11.70 19.85 21.64
C SER A 353 12.74 19.04 20.87
N VAL A 354 12.94 19.32 19.58
CA VAL A 354 14.05 18.73 18.80
C VAL A 354 15.40 19.19 19.34
N PHE A 355 15.46 20.33 20.02
CA PHE A 355 16.66 20.83 20.68
C PHE A 355 16.70 20.39 22.14
N ASP A 356 17.86 19.89 22.58
CA ASP A 356 18.05 19.18 23.85
C ASP A 356 17.56 19.98 25.07
N GLU A 357 17.87 21.28 25.12
CA GLU A 357 17.52 22.17 26.24
C GLU A 357 16.00 22.29 26.50
N PHE A 358 15.16 22.09 25.49
CA PHE A 358 13.70 22.27 25.61
C PHE A 358 12.95 20.95 25.83
N SER A 359 13.55 19.81 25.46
CA SER A 359 12.89 18.50 25.53
C SER A 359 12.51 18.13 26.97
N PHE A 360 13.42 18.35 27.93
CA PHE A 360 13.21 18.12 29.36
C PHE A 360 12.05 18.97 29.91
N ILE A 361 12.04 20.27 29.63
CA ILE A 361 10.99 21.17 30.15
C ILE A 361 9.64 20.80 29.52
N MET A 362 9.62 20.50 28.21
CA MET A 362 8.40 20.10 27.52
C MET A 362 7.79 18.82 28.08
N PHE A 363 8.62 17.87 28.52
CA PHE A 363 8.15 16.64 29.17
C PHE A 363 7.29 16.95 30.39
N PHE A 364 7.75 17.84 31.28
CA PHE A 364 6.98 18.25 32.46
C PHE A 364 5.74 19.07 32.10
N VAL A 365 5.82 19.95 31.09
CA VAL A 365 4.67 20.71 30.59
C VAL A 365 3.58 19.77 30.08
N LEU A 366 3.94 18.79 29.25
CA LEU A 366 3.00 17.81 28.72
C LEU A 366 2.46 16.88 29.81
N ALA A 367 3.28 16.47 30.78
CA ALA A 367 2.83 15.70 31.94
C ALA A 367 1.79 16.48 32.76
N TYR A 368 2.02 17.77 33.00
CA TYR A 368 1.07 18.66 33.68
C TYR A 368 -0.24 18.78 32.90
N VAL A 369 -0.17 19.08 31.60
CA VAL A 369 -1.35 19.19 30.73
C VAL A 369 -2.13 17.88 30.71
N PHE A 370 -1.45 16.74 30.64
CA PHE A 370 -2.07 15.42 30.68
C PHE A 370 -2.78 15.14 32.02
N TYR A 371 -2.21 15.59 33.14
CA TYR A 371 -2.81 15.48 34.47
C TYR A 371 -4.08 16.34 34.60
N VAL A 372 -4.02 17.60 34.17
CA VAL A 372 -5.11 18.57 34.28
C VAL A 372 -6.26 18.24 33.34
N GLU A 373 -5.97 17.83 32.10
CA GLU A 373 -7.00 17.57 31.10
C GLU A 373 -7.73 16.25 31.37
N LYS A 374 -9.04 16.35 31.65
CA LYS A 374 -9.87 15.19 32.04
C LYS A 374 -10.75 14.64 30.91
N ARG A 375 -10.90 15.35 29.79
CA ARG A 375 -11.81 14.92 28.73
C ARG A 375 -11.22 13.77 27.90
N PHE A 376 -12.13 12.85 27.54
CA PHE A 376 -11.82 11.56 26.92
C PHE A 376 -11.02 11.67 25.62
N ALA A 377 -11.47 12.50 24.67
CA ALA A 377 -10.89 12.55 23.32
C ALA A 377 -9.51 13.21 23.29
N ALA A 378 -9.36 14.29 24.06
CA ALA A 378 -8.10 15.00 24.21
C ALA A 378 -7.00 14.09 24.77
N ARG A 379 -7.33 13.26 25.77
CA ARG A 379 -6.37 12.37 26.42
C ARG A 379 -5.67 11.39 25.48
N PHE A 380 -6.32 10.93 24.42
CA PHE A 380 -5.64 10.07 23.43
C PHE A 380 -4.52 10.83 22.72
N VAL A 381 -4.85 11.99 22.17
CA VAL A 381 -3.94 12.83 21.38
C VAL A 381 -2.78 13.31 22.26
N PHE A 382 -3.09 13.81 23.46
CA PHE A 382 -2.06 14.21 24.43
C PHE A 382 -1.20 13.03 24.87
N TYR A 383 -1.74 11.81 24.98
CA TYR A 383 -0.94 10.65 25.30
C TYR A 383 0.05 10.30 24.18
N VAL A 384 -0.40 10.28 22.91
CA VAL A 384 0.48 10.03 21.75
C VAL A 384 1.61 11.07 21.70
N LEU A 385 1.27 12.34 21.88
CA LEU A 385 2.24 13.43 21.85
C LEU A 385 3.18 13.38 23.06
N PHE A 386 2.67 13.08 24.26
CA PHE A 386 3.51 12.87 25.43
C PHE A 386 4.51 11.72 25.22
N GLN A 387 4.09 10.61 24.62
CA GLN A 387 4.98 9.48 24.31
C GLN A 387 6.05 9.86 23.27
N LEU A 388 5.69 10.61 22.23
CA LEU A 388 6.66 11.09 21.25
C LEU A 388 7.72 12.00 21.89
N ASN A 389 7.30 12.96 22.70
CA ASN A 389 8.23 13.84 23.42
C ASN A 389 9.06 13.06 24.45
N SER A 390 8.47 12.07 25.14
CA SER A 390 9.20 11.19 26.06
C SER A 390 10.31 10.42 25.34
N ALA A 391 10.07 9.95 24.11
CA ALA A 391 11.10 9.28 23.33
C ALA A 391 12.25 10.22 22.92
N ILE A 392 11.92 11.45 22.51
CA ILE A 392 12.93 12.48 22.18
C ILE A 392 13.76 12.82 23.43
N PHE A 393 13.07 13.12 24.53
CA PHE A 393 13.69 13.42 25.82
C PHE A 393 14.62 12.30 26.30
N LEU A 394 14.14 11.05 26.31
CA LEU A 394 14.95 9.90 26.73
C LEU A 394 16.13 9.65 25.80
N GLY A 395 15.96 9.84 24.49
CA GLY A 395 17.04 9.70 23.51
C GLY A 395 18.13 10.74 23.68
N GLN A 396 17.75 12.01 23.89
CA GLN A 396 18.70 13.12 24.00
C GLN A 396 19.34 13.21 25.39
N THR A 397 18.53 13.26 26.46
CA THR A 397 19.03 13.54 27.81
C THR A 397 19.71 12.33 28.44
N MET A 398 19.31 11.11 28.11
CA MET A 398 19.94 9.89 28.64
C MET A 398 20.91 9.24 27.66
N ASP A 399 21.16 9.86 26.49
CA ASP A 399 21.99 9.34 25.40
C ASP A 399 21.68 7.88 25.06
N LEU A 400 20.39 7.53 25.10
CA LEU A 400 19.94 6.16 24.86
C LEU A 400 20.01 5.87 23.36
N GLY A 401 20.85 4.90 23.00
CA GLY A 401 20.85 4.32 21.65
C GLY A 401 19.46 3.80 21.25
N THR A 402 19.21 3.72 19.94
CA THR A 402 17.90 3.38 19.35
C THR A 402 17.29 2.08 19.91
N HIS A 403 18.10 1.05 20.11
CA HIS A 403 17.68 -0.22 20.71
C HIS A 403 17.16 -0.04 22.14
N ALA A 404 17.94 0.60 23.01
CA ALA A 404 17.57 0.81 24.40
C ALA A 404 16.32 1.69 24.53
N LEU A 405 16.24 2.74 23.71
CA LEU A 405 15.07 3.62 23.64
C LEU A 405 13.80 2.84 23.30
N LEU A 406 13.83 2.01 22.26
CA LEU A 406 12.68 1.21 21.85
C LEU A 406 12.27 0.20 22.94
N VAL A 407 13.22 -0.46 23.61
CA VAL A 407 12.94 -1.36 24.74
C VAL A 407 12.23 -0.61 25.88
N VAL A 408 12.75 0.56 26.26
CA VAL A 408 12.13 1.41 27.30
C VAL A 408 10.72 1.82 26.89
N MET A 409 10.51 2.21 25.62
CA MET A 409 9.18 2.57 25.12
C MET A 409 8.21 1.39 25.17
N VAL A 410 8.64 0.16 24.84
CA VAL A 410 7.82 -1.04 24.98
C VAL A 410 7.42 -1.26 26.44
N ILE A 411 8.39 -1.26 27.36
CA ILE A 411 8.15 -1.49 28.79
C ILE A 411 7.21 -0.43 29.37
N LEU A 412 7.45 0.85 29.07
CA LEU A 412 6.64 1.97 29.52
C LEU A 412 5.18 1.83 29.07
N ASN A 413 4.96 1.49 27.80
CA ASN A 413 3.62 1.35 27.25
C ASN A 413 2.88 0.11 27.79
N ILE A 414 3.60 -0.99 28.06
CA ILE A 414 3.04 -2.14 28.78
C ILE A 414 2.63 -1.75 30.20
N ALA A 415 3.48 -1.04 30.93
CA ALA A 415 3.19 -0.59 32.29
C ALA A 415 1.94 0.31 32.32
N VAL A 416 1.84 1.26 31.39
CA VAL A 416 0.66 2.13 31.25
C VAL A 416 -0.59 1.32 30.91
N TYR A 417 -0.49 0.36 30.00
CA TYR A 417 -1.62 -0.50 29.63
C TYR A 417 -2.17 -1.28 30.84
N LEU A 418 -1.28 -1.86 31.64
CA LEU A 418 -1.62 -2.65 32.83
C LEU A 418 -2.16 -1.77 33.97
N ALA A 419 -1.55 -0.61 34.21
CA ALA A 419 -1.94 0.31 35.28
C ALA A 419 -3.35 0.89 35.07
N LEU A 420 -3.76 1.10 33.81
CA LEU A 420 -5.01 1.79 33.47
C LEU A 420 -6.21 0.84 33.38
N ASN A 421 -6.45 0.05 34.41
CA ASN A 421 -7.58 -0.87 34.44
C ASN A 421 -8.92 -0.09 34.34
N LYS A 422 -9.70 -0.32 33.27
CA LYS A 422 -11.01 0.30 32.93
C LYS A 422 -11.01 1.70 32.27
N LYS A 423 -9.86 2.27 31.88
CA LYS A 423 -9.82 3.52 31.08
C LYS A 423 -9.50 3.24 29.61
N HIS A 424 -10.54 2.98 28.81
CA HIS A 424 -10.43 2.43 27.46
C HIS A 424 -9.50 3.17 26.47
N VAL A 425 -9.39 4.51 26.54
CA VAL A 425 -8.73 5.29 25.47
C VAL A 425 -7.22 5.31 25.55
N ILE A 426 -6.68 5.62 26.73
CA ILE A 426 -5.22 5.67 26.90
C ILE A 426 -4.66 4.24 26.76
N GLN A 427 -5.42 3.22 27.16
CA GLN A 427 -5.07 1.83 26.89
C GLN A 427 -4.99 1.53 25.38
N TYR A 428 -5.84 2.13 24.52
CA TYR A 428 -5.71 1.96 23.07
C TYR A 428 -4.43 2.60 22.54
N GLY A 429 -4.10 3.81 23.01
CA GLY A 429 -2.86 4.50 22.63
C GLY A 429 -1.62 3.74 23.07
N ALA A 430 -1.58 3.33 24.34
CA ALA A 430 -0.48 2.55 24.92
C ALA A 430 -0.28 1.24 24.17
N PHE A 431 -1.38 0.56 23.83
CA PHE A 431 -1.33 -0.68 23.07
C PHE A 431 -0.71 -0.48 21.68
N LEU A 432 -1.18 0.51 20.91
CA LEU A 432 -0.67 0.76 19.56
C LEU A 432 0.79 1.22 19.55
N ILE A 433 1.15 2.17 20.42
CA ILE A 433 2.51 2.71 20.51
C ILE A 433 3.47 1.62 20.98
N GLY A 434 3.09 0.84 22.00
CA GLY A 434 3.88 -0.29 22.48
C GLY A 434 4.10 -1.36 21.41
N PHE A 435 3.06 -1.72 20.65
CA PHE A 435 3.21 -2.67 19.53
C PHE A 435 4.07 -2.10 18.40
N PHE A 436 3.94 -0.81 18.08
CA PHE A 436 4.75 -0.18 17.05
C PHE A 436 6.23 -0.15 17.47
N ALA A 437 6.54 0.26 18.70
CA ALA A 437 7.90 0.22 19.23
C ALA A 437 8.48 -1.20 19.23
N PHE A 438 7.67 -2.20 19.59
CA PHE A 438 8.10 -3.60 19.57
C PHE A 438 8.30 -4.13 18.14
N PHE A 439 7.44 -3.74 17.20
CA PHE A 439 7.63 -4.05 15.79
C PHE A 439 8.94 -3.43 15.26
N SER A 440 9.23 -2.19 15.61
CA SER A 440 10.49 -1.53 15.23
C SER A 440 11.73 -2.27 15.74
N LEU A 441 11.67 -2.91 16.92
CA LEU A 441 12.77 -3.77 17.41
C LEU A 441 13.07 -4.97 16.49
N THR A 442 12.12 -5.39 15.66
CA THR A 442 12.31 -6.46 14.66
C THR A 442 12.83 -5.95 13.31
N ALA A 443 12.95 -4.63 13.14
CA ALA A 443 13.33 -4.01 11.87
C ALA A 443 14.67 -3.26 11.94
N ILE A 444 15.11 -2.87 13.14
CA ILE A 444 16.42 -2.22 13.33
C ILE A 444 17.57 -3.23 13.20
N ASP A 445 18.72 -2.74 12.75
CA ASP A 445 19.92 -3.56 12.62
C ASP A 445 20.49 -3.90 14.01
N LEU A 446 20.53 -5.18 14.33
CA LEU A 446 20.93 -5.75 15.62
C LEU A 446 21.80 -6.98 15.40
N SER A 447 22.56 -7.38 16.43
CA SER A 447 23.23 -8.69 16.41
C SER A 447 22.23 -9.80 16.08
N SER A 448 22.66 -10.80 15.29
CA SER A 448 21.78 -11.87 14.80
C SER A 448 21.01 -12.57 15.91
N THR A 449 21.62 -12.77 17.09
CA THR A 449 20.97 -13.38 18.25
C THR A 449 19.80 -12.52 18.76
N LEU A 450 20.01 -11.22 18.94
CA LEU A 450 18.96 -10.31 19.44
C LEU A 450 17.82 -10.17 18.43
N HIS A 451 18.16 -10.07 17.15
CA HIS A 451 17.17 -10.00 16.07
C HIS A 451 16.23 -11.21 16.07
N ILE A 452 16.78 -12.42 16.20
CA ILE A 452 16.00 -13.66 16.29
C ILE A 452 15.11 -13.67 17.53
N ILE A 453 15.65 -13.26 18.68
CA ILE A 453 14.91 -13.23 19.95
C ILE A 453 13.71 -12.27 19.83
N TYR A 454 13.92 -11.04 19.35
CA TYR A 454 12.83 -10.08 19.22
C TYR A 454 11.79 -10.50 18.21
N THR A 455 12.22 -11.05 17.07
CA THR A 455 11.31 -11.56 16.04
C THR A 455 10.44 -12.69 16.59
N ALA A 456 11.03 -13.65 17.30
CA ALA A 456 10.31 -14.76 17.93
C ALA A 456 9.35 -14.26 19.03
N LEU A 457 9.81 -13.37 19.90
CA LEU A 457 9.01 -12.81 20.98
C LEU A 457 7.84 -11.98 20.43
N PHE A 458 8.07 -11.20 19.38
CA PHE A 458 7.04 -10.39 18.71
C PHE A 458 6.00 -11.29 18.05
N PHE A 459 6.44 -12.35 17.37
CA PHE A 459 5.55 -13.36 16.79
C PHE A 459 4.65 -14.03 17.84
N LEU A 460 5.23 -14.47 18.96
CA LEU A 460 4.49 -15.10 20.05
C LEU A 460 3.51 -14.11 20.70
N THR A 461 3.94 -12.88 20.93
CA THR A 461 3.14 -11.82 21.55
C THR A 461 1.96 -11.42 20.68
N THR A 462 2.20 -11.12 19.39
CA THR A 462 1.14 -10.78 18.43
C THR A 462 0.13 -11.92 18.29
N THR A 463 0.59 -13.15 18.11
CA THR A 463 -0.28 -14.34 18.00
C THR A 463 -1.11 -14.54 19.27
N GLY A 464 -0.47 -14.47 20.45
CA GLY A 464 -1.14 -14.56 21.75
C GLY A 464 -2.19 -13.48 21.96
N CYS A 465 -1.87 -12.23 21.63
CA CYS A 465 -2.79 -11.10 21.71
C CYS A 465 -4.00 -11.25 20.78
N VAL A 466 -3.80 -11.72 19.53
CA VAL A 466 -4.91 -12.01 18.62
C VAL A 466 -5.89 -12.98 19.28
N TYR A 467 -5.41 -14.13 19.78
CA TYR A 467 -6.29 -15.12 20.41
C TYR A 467 -6.94 -14.62 21.70
N PHE A 468 -6.16 -13.99 22.58
CA PHE A 468 -6.63 -13.47 23.88
C PHE A 468 -7.72 -12.42 23.71
N PHE A 469 -7.51 -11.42 22.87
CA PHE A 469 -8.48 -10.35 22.65
C PHE A 469 -9.65 -10.77 21.77
N LYS A 470 -9.46 -11.74 20.86
CA LYS A 470 -10.56 -12.34 20.10
C LYS A 470 -11.49 -13.13 21.03
N LYS A 471 -10.94 -13.86 22.01
CA LYS A 471 -11.74 -14.58 23.01
C LYS A 471 -12.59 -13.64 23.88
N GLN A 472 -12.10 -12.42 24.13
CA GLN A 472 -12.81 -11.39 24.88
C GLN A 472 -13.72 -10.49 24.01
N ASP A 473 -13.87 -10.80 22.71
CA ASP A 473 -14.61 -9.98 21.72
C ASP A 473 -14.20 -8.49 21.70
N ARG A 474 -12.93 -8.18 22.04
CA ARG A 474 -12.41 -6.81 21.97
C ARG A 474 -11.86 -6.50 20.58
N THR A 475 -12.75 -6.01 19.70
CA THR A 475 -12.47 -5.85 18.27
C THR A 475 -11.19 -5.08 17.93
N PHE A 476 -10.99 -3.93 18.56
CA PHE A 476 -9.83 -3.09 18.29
C PHE A 476 -8.50 -3.84 18.51
N TYR A 477 -8.29 -4.43 19.69
CA TYR A 477 -7.02 -5.04 20.04
C TYR A 477 -6.67 -6.25 19.17
N TRP A 478 -7.63 -7.16 18.90
CA TRP A 478 -7.31 -8.33 18.08
C TRP A 478 -7.11 -7.97 16.61
N VAL A 479 -7.85 -6.98 16.08
CA VAL A 479 -7.64 -6.50 14.69
C VAL A 479 -6.30 -5.81 14.56
N SER A 480 -5.94 -4.90 15.48
CA SER A 480 -4.63 -4.25 15.46
C SER A 480 -3.49 -5.25 15.61
N SER A 481 -3.62 -6.24 16.51
CA SER A 481 -2.62 -7.32 16.64
C SER A 481 -2.49 -8.12 15.34
N LEU A 482 -3.61 -8.38 14.65
CA LEU A 482 -3.62 -9.10 13.38
C LEU A 482 -2.93 -8.30 12.26
N VAL A 483 -3.10 -6.97 12.23
CA VAL A 483 -2.38 -6.09 11.29
C VAL A 483 -0.88 -6.19 11.52
N PHE A 484 -0.41 -6.04 12.77
CA PHE A 484 1.00 -6.20 13.12
C PHE A 484 1.55 -7.61 12.82
N TRP A 485 0.72 -8.64 12.99
CA TRP A 485 1.08 -10.01 12.63
C TRP A 485 1.33 -10.18 11.13
N PHE A 486 0.50 -9.58 10.27
CA PHE A 486 0.76 -9.57 8.82
C PHE A 486 1.94 -8.69 8.44
N MET A 487 2.13 -7.54 9.10
CA MET A 487 3.31 -6.69 8.89
C MET A 487 4.62 -7.45 9.17
N LEU A 488 4.66 -8.29 10.20
CA LEU A 488 5.82 -9.15 10.48
C LEU A 488 6.14 -10.10 9.33
N ILE A 489 5.11 -10.75 8.76
CA ILE A 489 5.31 -11.66 7.61
C ILE A 489 5.87 -10.93 6.40
N VAL A 490 5.39 -9.71 6.13
CA VAL A 490 5.92 -8.88 5.04
C VAL A 490 7.37 -8.49 5.32
N GLN A 491 7.68 -8.04 6.54
CA GLN A 491 9.04 -7.68 6.95
C GLN A 491 10.01 -8.87 6.82
N LEU A 492 9.58 -10.06 7.22
CA LEU A 492 10.38 -11.29 7.15
C LEU A 492 10.76 -11.69 5.72
N TYR A 493 10.11 -11.18 4.68
CA TYR A 493 10.52 -11.41 3.31
C TYR A 493 11.85 -10.70 3.00
N TYR A 494 11.96 -9.44 3.44
CA TYR A 494 13.09 -8.55 3.18
C TYR A 494 14.24 -8.68 4.19
N ASP A 495 14.02 -9.42 5.26
CA ASP A 495 15.03 -9.63 6.30
C ASP A 495 16.22 -10.47 5.78
N LEU A 496 17.43 -9.92 5.79
CA LEU A 496 18.63 -10.61 5.31
C LEU A 496 19.25 -11.56 6.34
N ALA A 497 18.77 -11.56 7.60
CA ALA A 497 19.36 -12.37 8.65
C ALA A 497 19.33 -13.86 8.34
N TRP A 498 18.24 -14.35 7.70
CA TRP A 498 18.02 -15.76 7.39
C TRP A 498 17.75 -15.98 5.90
N LYS A 499 18.31 -17.06 5.33
CA LYS A 499 17.99 -17.49 3.96
C LYS A 499 16.50 -17.77 3.81
N LEU A 500 15.93 -17.40 2.67
CA LEU A 500 14.51 -17.62 2.36
C LEU A 500 14.09 -19.10 2.45
N VAL A 501 14.98 -20.04 2.12
CA VAL A 501 14.71 -21.50 2.25
C VAL A 501 14.42 -21.90 3.69
N HIS A 502 15.17 -21.38 4.66
CA HIS A 502 14.94 -21.71 6.07
C HIS A 502 13.62 -21.12 6.57
N LYS A 503 13.31 -19.90 6.14
CA LYS A 503 12.01 -19.26 6.42
C LYS A 503 10.86 -20.04 5.81
N SER A 504 10.98 -20.54 4.57
CA SER A 504 9.94 -21.33 3.93
C SER A 504 9.65 -22.62 4.67
N LEU A 505 10.68 -23.35 5.12
CA LEU A 505 10.54 -24.55 5.93
C LEU A 505 9.89 -24.27 7.29
N LEU A 506 10.29 -23.17 7.95
CA LEU A 506 9.68 -22.74 9.20
C LEU A 506 8.19 -22.44 9.04
N PHE A 507 7.81 -21.69 7.98
CA PHE A 507 6.41 -21.42 7.70
C PHE A 507 5.63 -22.68 7.31
N ALA A 508 6.23 -23.64 6.61
CA ALA A 508 5.59 -24.94 6.35
C ALA A 508 5.30 -25.68 7.65
N GLY A 509 6.29 -25.76 8.54
CA GLY A 509 6.16 -26.40 9.85
C GLY A 509 5.09 -25.72 10.71
N LEU A 510 5.10 -24.39 10.80
CA LEU A 510 4.08 -23.61 11.51
C LEU A 510 2.70 -23.79 10.86
N GLY A 511 2.60 -23.76 9.53
CA GLY A 511 1.35 -23.95 8.80
C GLY A 511 0.70 -25.29 9.13
N LEU A 512 1.46 -26.38 9.05
CA LEU A 512 1.01 -27.72 9.40
C LEU A 512 0.62 -27.82 10.88
N LEU A 513 1.43 -27.26 11.78
CA LEU A 513 1.15 -27.25 13.22
C LEU A 513 -0.17 -26.53 13.53
N PHE A 514 -0.39 -25.33 12.98
CA PHE A 514 -1.63 -24.59 13.20
C PHE A 514 -2.85 -25.33 12.62
N LEU A 515 -2.73 -25.95 11.45
CA LEU A 515 -3.80 -26.77 10.88
C LEU A 515 -4.11 -28.00 11.75
N MET A 516 -3.10 -28.72 12.25
CA MET A 516 -3.29 -29.86 13.14
C MET A 516 -3.99 -29.45 14.44
N VAL A 517 -3.55 -28.35 15.04
CA VAL A 517 -4.16 -27.77 16.25
C VAL A 517 -5.62 -27.37 15.98
N ALA A 518 -5.90 -26.72 14.84
CA ALA A 518 -7.25 -26.33 14.45
C ALA A 518 -8.17 -27.55 14.29
N VAL A 519 -7.72 -28.59 13.56
CA VAL A 519 -8.48 -29.84 13.36
C VAL A 519 -8.74 -30.56 14.68
N TYR A 520 -7.75 -30.61 15.57
CA TYR A 520 -7.90 -31.22 16.88
C TYR A 520 -8.99 -30.52 17.71
N PHE A 521 -8.96 -29.19 17.77
CA PHE A 521 -9.99 -28.44 18.49
C PHE A 521 -11.36 -28.51 17.81
N ASP A 522 -11.43 -28.49 16.48
CA ASP A 522 -12.69 -28.60 15.74
C ASP A 522 -13.40 -29.93 16.02
N ARG A 523 -12.66 -31.05 15.96
CA ARG A 523 -13.17 -32.39 16.29
C ARG A 523 -13.65 -32.48 17.74
N LYS A 524 -12.93 -31.87 18.68
CA LYS A 524 -13.26 -31.92 20.11
C LYS A 524 -14.48 -31.08 20.47
N VAL A 525 -14.69 -29.96 19.77
CA VAL A 525 -15.78 -29.03 20.04
C VAL A 525 -17.07 -29.45 19.33
N GLY A 526 -16.98 -30.28 18.28
CA GLY A 526 -18.14 -30.72 17.52
C GLY A 526 -18.85 -29.51 16.91
N SER A 527 -18.14 -28.73 16.08
CA SER A 527 -18.68 -27.45 15.64
C SER A 527 -19.76 -27.63 14.56
N ASP A 528 -21.03 -27.39 14.94
CA ASP A 528 -22.13 -27.05 14.03
C ASP A 528 -21.92 -25.64 13.44
N GLN A 529 -20.71 -25.32 12.98
CA GLN A 529 -20.48 -24.05 12.33
C GLN A 529 -21.18 -24.12 10.97
N GLN A 530 -22.26 -23.34 10.82
CA GLN A 530 -22.90 -22.99 9.54
C GLN A 530 -21.90 -22.20 8.65
N SER A 531 -20.78 -22.82 8.28
CA SER A 531 -19.91 -22.31 7.24
C SER A 531 -20.51 -22.77 5.92
N TYR A 532 -21.05 -21.81 5.16
CA TYR A 532 -21.55 -22.08 3.82
C TYR A 532 -20.39 -22.51 2.92
N SER A 533 -20.52 -23.70 2.31
CA SER A 533 -19.62 -24.14 1.24
C SER A 533 -19.83 -23.27 0.00
N MET A 534 -18.78 -22.57 -0.44
CA MET A 534 -18.82 -21.84 -1.72
C MET A 534 -19.04 -22.76 -2.91
N LEU A 535 -18.63 -24.02 -2.77
CA LEU A 535 -18.71 -25.04 -3.80
C LEU A 535 -20.12 -25.63 -3.93
N ALA A 536 -20.91 -25.63 -2.86
CA ALA A 536 -22.27 -26.19 -2.87
C ALA A 536 -23.16 -25.56 -3.94
N GLY A 537 -23.69 -26.41 -4.83
CA GLY A 537 -24.55 -26.00 -5.96
C GLY A 537 -23.86 -25.22 -7.08
N LYS A 538 -22.54 -24.97 -6.98
CA LYS A 538 -21.79 -24.09 -7.91
C LYS A 538 -20.49 -24.72 -8.44
N ARG A 539 -20.24 -26.00 -8.14
CA ARG A 539 -19.00 -26.73 -8.50
C ARG A 539 -18.64 -26.60 -9.98
N LEU A 540 -19.60 -26.80 -10.89
CA LEU A 540 -19.35 -26.70 -12.33
C LEU A 540 -18.87 -25.31 -12.74
N ARG A 541 -19.51 -24.25 -12.24
CA ARG A 541 -19.12 -22.86 -12.56
C ARG A 541 -17.75 -22.52 -12.01
N ILE A 542 -17.44 -22.96 -10.79
CA ILE A 542 -16.12 -22.78 -10.19
C ILE A 542 -15.06 -23.54 -10.98
N LEU A 543 -15.35 -24.77 -11.39
CA LEU A 543 -14.47 -25.58 -12.23
C LEU A 543 -14.23 -24.89 -13.59
N LEU A 544 -15.24 -24.31 -14.21
CA LEU A 544 -15.07 -23.53 -15.45
C LEU A 544 -14.12 -22.33 -15.26
N ILE A 545 -14.20 -21.62 -14.12
CA ILE A 545 -13.28 -20.50 -13.81
C ILE A 545 -11.85 -21.02 -13.61
N ILE A 546 -11.67 -22.20 -13.01
CA ILE A 546 -10.36 -22.84 -12.84
C ILE A 546 -9.82 -23.31 -14.20
N CYS A 547 -10.65 -23.90 -15.05
CA CYS A 547 -10.28 -24.29 -16.41
C CYS A 547 -9.90 -23.07 -17.26
N LEU A 548 -10.58 -21.93 -17.07
CA LEU A 548 -10.21 -20.67 -17.74
C LEU A 548 -8.82 -20.20 -17.31
N GLN A 549 -8.49 -20.28 -16.02
CA GLN A 549 -7.15 -19.95 -15.50
C GLN A 549 -6.08 -20.89 -16.08
N ALA A 550 -6.34 -22.20 -16.08
CA ALA A 550 -5.43 -23.20 -16.63
C ALA A 550 -5.26 -23.04 -18.15
N GLY A 551 -6.34 -22.75 -18.88
CA GLY A 551 -6.33 -22.47 -20.31
C GLY A 551 -5.52 -21.22 -20.66
N TRP A 552 -5.66 -20.15 -19.87
CA TRP A 552 -4.83 -18.95 -20.03
C TRP A 552 -3.34 -19.24 -19.84
N ILE A 553 -2.96 -19.91 -18.73
CA ILE A 553 -1.56 -20.29 -18.47
C ILE A 553 -1.03 -21.19 -19.58
N GLY A 554 -1.79 -22.21 -19.97
CA GLY A 554 -1.41 -23.15 -21.03
C GLY A 554 -1.22 -22.45 -22.38
N TYR A 555 -2.13 -21.54 -22.74
CA TYR A 555 -2.00 -20.73 -23.96
C TYR A 555 -0.76 -19.84 -23.92
N GLN A 556 -0.50 -19.14 -22.81
CA GLN A 556 0.65 -18.25 -22.68
C GLN A 556 1.97 -19.02 -22.80
N VAL A 557 2.07 -20.16 -22.12
CA VAL A 557 3.24 -21.05 -22.19
C VAL A 557 3.40 -21.58 -23.62
N TYR A 558 2.34 -22.11 -24.23
CA TYR A 558 2.39 -22.64 -25.58
C TYR A 558 2.81 -21.59 -26.61
N SER A 559 2.23 -20.38 -26.53
CA SER A 559 2.57 -19.27 -27.42
C SER A 559 4.04 -18.88 -27.30
N ASN A 560 4.55 -18.75 -26.07
CA ASN A 560 5.93 -18.32 -25.83
C ASN A 560 6.95 -19.41 -26.16
N GLU A 561 6.65 -20.68 -25.87
CA GLU A 561 7.52 -21.80 -26.25
C GLU A 561 7.55 -22.00 -27.77
N THR A 562 6.40 -21.84 -28.44
CA THR A 562 6.34 -21.87 -29.91
C THR A 562 7.16 -20.74 -30.52
N LEU A 563 7.14 -19.54 -29.92
CA LEU A 563 7.98 -18.41 -30.32
C LEU A 563 9.47 -18.74 -30.16
N LEU A 564 9.87 -19.29 -29.02
CA LEU A 564 11.27 -19.63 -28.77
C LEU A 564 11.79 -20.68 -29.76
N GLN A 565 10.94 -21.64 -30.15
CA GLN A 565 11.30 -22.71 -31.08
C GLN A 565 11.31 -22.25 -32.55
N ASN A 566 10.27 -21.53 -32.97
CA ASN A 566 10.03 -21.21 -34.40
C ASN A 566 10.34 -19.75 -34.77
N GLY A 567 10.61 -18.89 -33.78
CA GLY A 567 10.87 -17.48 -34.01
C GLY A 567 12.19 -17.23 -34.74
N GLU A 568 12.20 -16.15 -35.51
CA GLU A 568 13.39 -15.67 -36.21
C GLU A 568 14.41 -15.18 -35.19
N THR A 569 15.66 -15.61 -35.34
CA THR A 569 16.71 -15.33 -34.35
C THR A 569 17.46 -14.08 -34.77
N ILE A 570 17.37 -13.04 -33.95
CA ILE A 570 18.11 -11.80 -34.14
C ILE A 570 19.16 -11.63 -33.05
N ILE A 571 20.23 -10.91 -33.38
CA ILE A 571 21.30 -10.58 -32.44
C ILE A 571 21.34 -9.06 -32.34
N LEU A 572 21.09 -8.53 -31.15
CA LEU A 572 21.08 -7.10 -30.86
C LEU A 572 22.34 -6.71 -30.09
N GLU A 573 22.95 -5.60 -30.47
CA GLU A 573 24.09 -5.03 -29.74
C GLU A 573 23.63 -4.31 -28.48
N LEU A 574 24.37 -4.50 -27.39
CA LEU A 574 24.13 -3.84 -26.11
C LEU A 574 25.05 -2.64 -25.94
N GLN A 575 24.51 -1.55 -25.44
CA GLN A 575 25.30 -0.44 -24.92
C GLN A 575 25.78 -0.76 -23.50
N PRO A 576 26.94 -0.22 -23.05
CA PRO A 576 27.40 -0.41 -21.68
C PRO A 576 26.34 0.11 -20.68
N VAL A 577 25.86 -0.76 -19.78
CA VAL A 577 24.89 -0.39 -18.75
C VAL A 577 25.48 -0.61 -17.36
N ASP A 578 25.32 0.39 -16.49
CA ASP A 578 25.59 0.28 -15.05
C ASP A 578 24.47 -0.53 -14.36
N PRO A 579 24.75 -1.69 -13.75
CA PRO A 579 23.74 -2.41 -12.99
C PRO A 579 23.60 -1.80 -11.58
N ARG A 580 22.44 -1.23 -11.25
CA ARG A 580 21.98 -1.14 -9.84
C ARG A 580 20.49 -0.84 -9.71
N SER A 581 19.75 -1.78 -9.12
CA SER A 581 18.53 -1.50 -8.36
C SER A 581 18.48 -2.42 -7.14
N LEU A 582 18.61 -1.85 -5.94
CA LEU A 582 18.66 -2.57 -4.66
C LEU A 582 17.31 -3.19 -4.24
N LEU A 583 16.23 -2.99 -5.01
CA LEU A 583 14.86 -3.19 -4.54
C LEU A 583 14.15 -4.44 -5.10
N GLN A 584 14.66 -5.08 -6.15
CA GLN A 584 13.93 -6.14 -6.88
C GLN A 584 14.70 -7.46 -7.06
N GLY A 585 15.86 -7.61 -6.41
CA GLY A 585 16.82 -8.71 -6.65
C GLY A 585 17.82 -8.34 -7.75
N ASP A 586 18.74 -9.25 -8.07
CA ASP A 586 19.76 -9.01 -9.09
C ASP A 586 19.15 -9.17 -10.49
N TYR A 587 18.83 -8.05 -11.14
CA TYR A 587 18.50 -7.99 -12.56
C TYR A 587 19.37 -6.93 -13.23
N VAL A 588 19.68 -7.14 -14.50
CA VAL A 588 20.38 -6.16 -15.33
C VAL A 588 19.35 -5.50 -16.25
N GLU A 589 19.35 -4.17 -16.27
CA GLU A 589 18.68 -3.41 -17.31
C GLU A 589 19.58 -3.39 -18.54
N LEU A 590 19.07 -3.84 -19.68
CA LEU A 590 19.76 -3.94 -20.94
C LEU A 590 19.36 -2.76 -21.81
N ASN A 591 20.34 -1.97 -22.23
CA ASN A 591 20.15 -0.91 -23.22
C ASN A 591 20.64 -1.41 -24.57
N TYR A 592 19.78 -1.37 -25.58
CA TYR A 592 20.13 -1.77 -26.93
C TYR A 592 20.54 -0.55 -27.76
N THR A 593 21.46 -0.72 -28.70
CA THR A 593 21.77 0.35 -29.68
C THR A 593 20.52 0.82 -30.42
N ILE A 594 19.59 -0.10 -30.67
CA ILE A 594 18.29 0.19 -31.31
C ILE A 594 17.27 0.88 -30.38
N SER A 595 17.54 1.06 -29.09
CA SER A 595 16.63 1.74 -28.16
C SER A 595 16.61 3.25 -28.38
N GLN A 596 17.64 3.83 -29.00
CA GLN A 596 17.69 5.24 -29.37
C GLN A 596 17.53 5.36 -30.88
N LEU A 597 16.35 5.80 -31.33
CA LEU A 597 16.08 6.08 -32.73
C LEU A 597 16.42 7.54 -33.03
N GLU A 598 17.45 7.79 -33.82
CA GLU A 598 17.82 9.12 -34.32
C GLU A 598 17.00 9.48 -35.58
N ASP A 599 16.87 10.78 -35.85
CA ASP A 599 16.15 11.34 -37.00
C ASP A 599 14.67 10.92 -37.12
N THR A 600 13.96 10.87 -35.99
CA THR A 600 12.52 10.54 -35.96
C THR A 600 11.64 11.75 -35.65
N SER A 601 10.60 11.97 -36.47
CA SER A 601 9.54 12.97 -36.25
C SER A 601 8.44 12.47 -35.29
N ILE A 602 8.81 11.76 -34.23
CA ILE A 602 7.86 11.20 -33.26
C ILE A 602 7.79 12.14 -32.07
N ASP A 603 6.66 12.84 -31.88
CA ASP A 603 6.50 13.77 -30.74
C ASP A 603 5.63 13.20 -29.60
N ASP A 604 5.15 11.96 -29.73
CA ASP A 604 4.20 11.34 -28.80
C ASP A 604 4.65 9.94 -28.34
N SER A 605 4.13 9.50 -27.21
CA SER A 605 4.29 8.14 -26.73
C SER A 605 3.31 7.20 -27.43
N GLY A 606 3.75 6.02 -27.85
CA GLY A 606 2.88 5.11 -28.58
C GLY A 606 3.56 3.84 -29.03
N PRO A 607 2.77 2.85 -29.49
CA PRO A 607 3.30 1.66 -30.15
C PRO A 607 4.09 2.02 -31.40
N ILE A 608 5.26 1.40 -31.54
CA ILE A 608 6.13 1.51 -32.70
C ILE A 608 6.54 0.12 -33.17
N THR A 609 6.61 -0.09 -34.49
CA THR A 609 7.24 -1.27 -35.09
C THR A 609 8.43 -0.80 -35.91
N ILE A 610 9.62 -1.33 -35.63
CA ILE A 610 10.83 -1.01 -36.37
C ILE A 610 11.21 -2.16 -37.31
N VAL A 611 11.91 -1.83 -38.39
CA VAL A 611 12.48 -2.81 -39.32
C VAL A 611 13.97 -3.00 -38.98
N LEU A 612 14.37 -4.25 -38.80
CA LEU A 612 15.74 -4.67 -38.53
C LEU A 612 16.29 -5.48 -39.71
N ARG A 613 17.59 -5.33 -39.97
CA ARG A 613 18.31 -6.13 -40.96
C ARG A 613 19.69 -6.54 -40.46
N GLU A 614 20.09 -7.76 -40.80
CA GLU A 614 21.42 -8.29 -40.49
C GLU A 614 22.52 -7.51 -41.25
N ASN A 615 23.54 -7.08 -40.51
CA ASN A 615 24.74 -6.43 -41.02
C ASN A 615 25.83 -7.47 -41.35
N ALA A 616 26.97 -7.04 -41.88
CA ALA A 616 28.06 -7.95 -42.27
C ALA A 616 28.72 -8.71 -41.09
N GLN A 617 28.44 -8.33 -39.85
CA GLN A 617 28.96 -8.93 -38.62
C GLN A 617 27.94 -9.89 -37.97
N GLY A 618 26.76 -10.06 -38.57
CA GLY A 618 25.66 -10.88 -38.04
C GLY A 618 24.80 -10.20 -36.96
N LEU A 619 24.96 -8.88 -36.76
CA LEU A 619 24.17 -8.06 -35.86
C LEU A 619 22.99 -7.46 -36.61
N HIS A 620 21.84 -7.35 -35.95
CA HIS A 620 20.63 -6.77 -36.52
C HIS A 620 20.54 -5.29 -36.17
N GLU A 621 20.59 -4.43 -37.18
CA GLU A 621 20.54 -2.98 -37.03
C GLU A 621 19.22 -2.40 -37.54
N TYR A 622 18.84 -1.27 -36.95
CA TYR A 622 17.67 -0.51 -37.35
C TYR A 622 17.86 0.13 -38.73
N THR A 623 16.93 -0.12 -39.66
CA THR A 623 17.09 0.31 -41.06
C THR A 623 16.58 1.73 -41.35
N GLY A 624 16.18 2.49 -40.34
CA GLY A 624 15.55 3.81 -40.52
C GLY A 624 14.06 3.78 -40.92
N VAL A 625 13.45 2.59 -40.97
CA VAL A 625 12.02 2.43 -41.32
C VAL A 625 11.24 1.98 -40.10
N TYR A 626 10.17 2.71 -39.79
CA TYR A 626 9.31 2.45 -38.64
C TYR A 626 7.83 2.73 -38.94
N SER A 627 6.96 2.05 -38.19
CA SER A 627 5.52 2.31 -38.15
C SER A 627 5.15 2.82 -36.76
N PHE A 628 4.75 4.08 -36.65
CA PHE A 628 4.30 4.67 -35.38
C PHE A 628 2.78 4.85 -35.42
N ASN A 629 2.06 4.32 -34.41
CA ASN A 629 0.59 4.32 -34.38
C ASN A 629 -0.06 3.81 -35.69
N GLY A 630 0.58 2.82 -36.32
CA GLY A 630 0.12 2.20 -37.58
C GLY A 630 0.40 3.03 -38.83
N LYS A 631 1.13 4.15 -38.72
CA LYS A 631 1.56 4.98 -39.86
C LYS A 631 3.05 4.77 -40.10
N TRP A 632 3.38 4.33 -41.31
CA TRP A 632 4.77 4.16 -41.73
C TRP A 632 5.42 5.51 -42.06
N ASN A 633 6.68 5.68 -41.66
CA ASN A 633 7.48 6.85 -42.01
C ASN A 633 7.87 6.88 -43.50
N ALA A 634 7.97 5.71 -44.13
CA ALA A 634 8.22 5.54 -45.56
C ALA A 634 7.39 4.37 -46.13
N PRO A 635 7.04 4.37 -47.43
CA PRO A 635 6.40 3.21 -48.05
C PRO A 635 7.27 1.96 -47.86
N TYR A 636 6.70 0.95 -47.22
CA TYR A 636 7.44 -0.26 -46.84
C TYR A 636 6.74 -1.52 -47.33
N GLU A 637 7.50 -2.38 -48.00
CA GLU A 637 7.16 -3.77 -48.30
C GLU A 637 8.24 -4.67 -47.71
N LYS A 638 7.82 -5.75 -47.03
CA LYS A 638 8.74 -6.66 -46.32
C LYS A 638 9.69 -7.34 -47.31
N LYS A 639 11.00 -7.08 -47.18
CA LYS A 639 12.03 -7.74 -47.99
C LYS A 639 12.48 -9.05 -47.34
N PRO A 640 13.05 -10.01 -48.11
CA PRO A 640 13.67 -11.20 -47.54
C PRO A 640 14.80 -10.81 -46.58
N GLY A 641 14.77 -11.33 -45.35
CA GLY A 641 15.73 -11.00 -44.28
C GLY A 641 15.39 -9.76 -43.44
N ASP A 642 14.24 -9.11 -43.68
CA ASP A 642 13.74 -8.05 -42.79
C ASP A 642 12.99 -8.66 -41.61
N VAL A 643 13.37 -8.24 -40.40
CA VAL A 643 12.69 -8.62 -39.16
C VAL A 643 11.95 -7.40 -38.62
N LEU A 644 10.65 -7.56 -38.32
CA LEU A 644 9.86 -6.52 -37.68
C LEU A 644 9.93 -6.71 -36.18
N LEU A 645 10.26 -5.66 -35.43
CA LEU A 645 10.28 -5.69 -33.96
C LEU A 645 9.34 -4.62 -33.39
N ASN A 646 8.41 -5.06 -32.55
CA ASN A 646 7.47 -4.18 -31.86
C ASN A 646 8.11 -3.61 -30.59
N GLY A 647 7.82 -2.35 -30.32
CA GLY A 647 8.20 -1.65 -29.11
C GLY A 647 7.22 -0.54 -28.77
N LYS A 648 7.57 0.24 -27.76
CA LYS A 648 6.81 1.39 -27.31
C LYS A 648 7.76 2.56 -27.10
N VAL A 649 7.43 3.70 -27.70
CA VAL A 649 8.13 4.97 -27.47
C VAL A 649 7.83 5.42 -26.05
N ARG A 650 8.87 5.55 -25.21
CA ARG A 650 8.75 6.02 -23.82
C ARG A 650 8.90 7.52 -23.69
N SER A 651 9.83 8.08 -24.43
CA SER A 651 10.12 9.51 -24.44
C SER A 651 10.65 9.88 -25.82
N SER A 652 10.36 11.09 -26.23
CA SER A 652 10.97 11.70 -27.41
C SER A 652 11.59 13.02 -27.00
N TRP A 653 12.80 13.28 -27.48
CA TRP A 653 13.50 14.54 -27.28
C TRP A 653 14.36 14.85 -28.52
N ASP A 654 14.14 16.03 -29.11
CA ASP A 654 15.03 16.67 -30.09
C ASP A 654 15.44 15.73 -31.24
N ASN A 655 14.47 15.38 -32.09
CA ASN A 655 14.61 14.48 -33.23
C ASN A 655 15.07 13.04 -32.89
N SER A 656 15.07 12.67 -31.61
CA SER A 656 15.38 11.32 -31.14
C SER A 656 14.26 10.72 -30.28
N ALA A 657 13.97 9.44 -30.48
CA ALA A 657 12.95 8.71 -29.72
C ALA A 657 13.58 7.54 -28.97
N HIS A 658 13.28 7.44 -27.66
CA HIS A 658 13.68 6.32 -26.84
C HIS A 658 12.59 5.24 -26.85
N VAL A 659 12.94 4.04 -27.30
CA VAL A 659 12.04 2.91 -27.49
C VAL A 659 12.40 1.77 -26.54
N THR A 660 11.38 1.19 -25.92
CA THR A 660 11.48 -0.06 -25.17
C THR A 660 10.71 -1.17 -25.90
N TYR A 661 11.37 -2.29 -26.11
CA TYR A 661 10.92 -3.49 -26.83
C TYR A 661 10.36 -4.59 -25.90
N GLY A 662 10.43 -4.40 -24.58
CA GLY A 662 9.97 -5.38 -23.60
C GLY A 662 10.98 -6.50 -23.32
N ILE A 663 12.22 -6.32 -23.75
CA ILE A 663 13.34 -7.26 -23.57
C ILE A 663 14.49 -6.62 -22.79
N GLU A 664 14.26 -5.48 -22.16
CA GLU A 664 15.26 -4.69 -21.42
C GLU A 664 15.59 -5.29 -20.06
N HIS A 665 14.81 -6.22 -19.53
CA HIS A 665 15.07 -6.81 -18.22
C HIS A 665 15.60 -8.23 -18.36
N PHE A 666 16.79 -8.48 -17.80
CA PHE A 666 17.36 -9.82 -17.69
C PHE A 666 17.68 -10.15 -16.24
N PHE A 667 17.00 -11.15 -15.70
CA PHE A 667 17.21 -11.60 -14.33
C PHE A 667 18.47 -12.45 -14.24
N ILE A 668 19.42 -12.03 -13.40
CA ILE A 668 20.68 -12.74 -13.17
C ILE A 668 20.65 -13.41 -11.79
N PRO A 669 21.50 -14.43 -11.55
CA PRO A 669 21.61 -15.03 -10.22
C PRO A 669 22.07 -14.01 -9.16
N GLU A 670 21.49 -14.11 -7.96
CA GLU A 670 21.86 -13.27 -6.81
C GLU A 670 23.36 -13.45 -6.46
N GLY A 671 24.10 -12.35 -6.35
CA GLY A 671 25.55 -12.29 -6.12
C GLY A 671 26.42 -12.31 -7.37
N THR A 672 25.85 -12.39 -8.59
CA THR A 672 26.63 -12.47 -9.86
C THR A 672 26.63 -11.19 -10.69
N GLY A 673 26.07 -10.09 -10.18
CA GLY A 673 25.99 -8.81 -10.90
C GLY A 673 27.35 -8.26 -11.37
N LEU A 674 28.41 -8.46 -10.58
CA LEU A 674 29.78 -8.04 -10.93
C LEU A 674 30.41 -8.89 -12.05
N ASP A 675 29.93 -10.11 -12.28
CA ASP A 675 30.52 -11.00 -13.29
C ASP A 675 30.07 -10.65 -14.72
N VAL A 676 28.92 -9.97 -14.85
CA VAL A 676 28.27 -9.57 -16.11
C VAL A 676 28.71 -8.16 -16.55
N GLU A 677 29.24 -7.36 -15.63
CA GLU A 677 29.70 -5.99 -15.85
C GLU A 677 30.81 -5.94 -16.92
N GLY A 678 30.51 -5.30 -18.07
CA GLY A 678 31.46 -5.05 -19.16
C GLY A 678 31.87 -6.26 -20.01
N LYS A 679 31.34 -7.47 -19.76
CA LYS A 679 31.68 -8.68 -20.55
C LYS A 679 30.68 -9.01 -21.64
N VAL A 680 29.41 -8.67 -21.46
CA VAL A 680 28.36 -8.98 -22.43
C VAL A 680 28.24 -7.86 -23.47
N LYS A 681 28.33 -8.20 -24.76
CA LYS A 681 28.26 -7.24 -25.87
C LYS A 681 27.02 -7.36 -26.73
N ALA A 682 26.35 -8.51 -26.71
CA ALA A 682 25.18 -8.75 -27.52
C ALA A 682 24.13 -9.60 -26.81
N ALA A 683 22.88 -9.46 -27.24
CA ALA A 683 21.74 -10.23 -26.79
C ALA A 683 21.15 -11.03 -27.95
N VAL A 684 20.83 -12.30 -27.71
CA VAL A 684 20.13 -13.16 -28.67
C VAL A 684 18.64 -13.12 -28.36
N VAL A 685 17.84 -12.69 -29.33
CA VAL A 685 16.40 -12.47 -29.20
C VAL A 685 15.68 -13.29 -30.27
N LYS A 686 14.55 -13.91 -29.89
CA LYS A 686 13.64 -14.60 -30.79
C LYS A 686 12.45 -13.70 -31.09
N VAL A 687 12.16 -13.47 -32.36
CA VAL A 687 11.06 -12.58 -32.81
C VAL A 687 10.00 -13.37 -33.57
N SER A 688 8.73 -13.10 -33.27
CA SER A 688 7.59 -13.70 -34.01
C SER A 688 7.39 -13.01 -35.35
N ASP A 689 6.62 -13.67 -36.23
CA ASP A 689 6.02 -13.03 -37.41
C ASP A 689 5.18 -11.78 -37.09
N LYS A 690 4.67 -11.66 -35.85
CA LYS A 690 3.92 -10.50 -35.36
C LYS A 690 4.80 -9.36 -34.86
N GLY A 691 6.10 -9.61 -34.68
CA GLY A 691 7.09 -8.67 -34.19
C GLY A 691 7.30 -8.66 -32.67
N ASP A 692 6.71 -9.60 -31.93
CA ASP A 692 6.96 -9.74 -30.49
C ASP A 692 8.30 -10.45 -30.26
N GLY A 693 9.17 -9.85 -29.45
CA GLY A 693 10.49 -10.37 -29.10
C GLY A 693 10.54 -11.04 -27.72
N ILE A 694 11.29 -12.13 -27.60
CA ILE A 694 11.68 -12.74 -26.32
C ILE A 694 13.21 -12.88 -26.28
N LEU A 695 13.82 -12.34 -25.22
CA LEU A 695 15.23 -12.52 -24.94
C LEU A 695 15.53 -13.99 -24.58
N GLU A 696 16.40 -14.64 -25.35
CA GLU A 696 16.79 -16.04 -25.15
C GLU A 696 18.02 -16.16 -24.24
N ARG A 697 19.09 -15.42 -24.56
CA ARG A 697 20.36 -15.44 -23.81
C ARG A 697 21.24 -14.23 -24.17
N LEU A 698 22.26 -14.01 -23.34
CA LEU A 698 23.32 -13.04 -23.55
C LEU A 698 24.53 -13.69 -24.25
N ARG A 699 25.31 -12.90 -25.00
CA ARG A 699 26.50 -13.30 -25.77
C ARG A 699 27.65 -12.30 -25.55
N ASP A 700 28.85 -12.86 -25.40
CA ASP A 700 30.13 -12.14 -25.24
C ASP A 700 30.70 -11.61 -26.57
#